data_AF-A0A099K9C5-F1
#
_entry.id   AF-A0A099K9C5-F1
#
_cell.length_a   1.000
_cell.length_b   1.000
_cell.length_c   1.000
_cell.angle_alpha   90.00
_cell.angle_beta   90.00
_cell.angle_gamma   90.00
#
_symmetry.space_group_name_H-M   'P 1'
#
loop_
_entity.id
_entity.type
_entity.pdbx_description
1 polymer ?
#
loop_
_entity_poly.entity_id
_entity_poly.type
_entity_poly.pdbx_seq_one_letter_code
_entity_poly.pdbx_strand_id
1 'polypeptide(L)'
;MKRQIVIDTETTGLSPTRGSHRVIEIALVEVIDNKLTGRTYQSYLNPQGRKITRKAFELHKIKDSFLLDKPLFVDCMSDIISFIGDAELVFYNKVFDLKFLNSESQYANSDINFTENYNTTCLMETVTDALNRKSGMLSLDDACRLYHIDNSNREAHGALIDTIITAKLLIELNTRTTLVNQIPHKNKAEPPEKFPFPRAYKGYQINFCKNPNCKNYGVAPSAPTKKANGEYSKDIGEYKLQVTRSKRKGKATVKILTCKLCKSASTMFSNKGIVQEVERLQSIYKLSIPSCPNTALSPNKRKGIPDGRRYEKILKKVRNKTIELSKLKPACSNHNFDILAYPDNYWLDSKNKKRAKNSKGLPKIIHPDSSGKYHGINELVSQTFKCKECKTKFSAPLNPQKGQTNQQINYQLFSELVNKGIINRIAEKLRINHDLIYSRIEFFYNQCIQFEQYHLNKNIYKLKNKKLNLSMDRQSFYSNWTSKRDARRTLLVNTSTVDNDSRFVLGSTLNFDFTSDYKALSKEFIRIGEYSKEPFKRRYQQYILPEEGISEDQTIKTPTKHLLVQQTYSIFAHLEMLKPFFDGVGKINLYADDDNAFDICITKTLKDYIKEGKLQACITRNSKLSEGETEFDSIFQWTPQITPKIDGKYLDLKLLSDVDDDFLEQASLNGVDNYFQILRRRLNMLERPIKAAVNSNKKQEVKNDLSSESQYETWNIYGSYNPKYISMMIEIMRVYNNYVLTDEKSLRNKKSCSNKPKTPAQKIGLVNNIFDIYDILEFSVARVVTDYLEQFNTMPLLANES
;
A
#
# COMPACT_ATOMS: atom_id res chain seq x y z
N MET A 1 53.41 21.77 -33.47
CA MET A 1 52.12 22.32 -33.03
C MET A 1 51.18 21.15 -32.82
N LYS A 2 50.80 20.86 -31.58
CA LYS A 2 49.91 19.74 -31.25
C LYS A 2 48.47 20.26 -31.21
N ARG A 3 47.69 19.95 -32.25
CA ARG A 3 46.26 20.30 -32.34
C ARG A 3 45.42 19.12 -31.87
N GLN A 4 44.58 19.37 -30.87
CA GLN A 4 43.70 18.38 -30.25
C GLN A 4 42.27 18.90 -30.25
N ILE A 5 41.31 18.01 -30.51
CA ILE A 5 39.89 18.32 -30.53
C ILE A 5 39.22 17.52 -29.44
N VAL A 6 38.73 18.23 -28.42
CA VAL A 6 38.00 17.62 -27.32
C VAL A 6 36.55 17.46 -27.75
N ILE A 7 35.96 16.29 -27.51
CA ILE A 7 34.59 15.96 -27.94
C ILE A 7 33.81 15.33 -26.78
N ASP A 8 32.54 15.68 -26.67
CA ASP A 8 31.55 15.07 -25.78
C ASP A 8 30.19 14.98 -26.49
N THR A 9 29.39 13.97 -26.13
CA THR A 9 28.07 13.72 -26.71
C THR A 9 26.99 13.46 -25.66
N GLU A 10 25.84 14.09 -25.84
CA GLU A 10 24.61 13.70 -25.14
C GLU A 10 23.76 12.82 -26.05
N THR A 11 23.07 11.85 -25.45
CA THR A 11 22.39 10.79 -26.21
C THR A 11 21.03 10.45 -25.61
N THR A 12 20.15 9.86 -26.42
CA THR A 12 18.83 9.38 -25.96
C THR A 12 18.92 8.26 -24.91
N GLY A 13 20.06 7.58 -24.76
CA GLY A 13 20.25 6.44 -23.85
C GLY A 13 21.67 5.86 -23.93
N LEU A 14 21.92 4.66 -23.41
CA LEU A 14 23.29 4.21 -23.10
C LEU A 14 24.02 3.46 -24.21
N SER A 15 23.35 3.07 -25.30
CA SER A 15 23.96 2.22 -26.33
C SER A 15 23.31 2.40 -27.70
N PRO A 16 24.10 2.62 -28.77
CA PRO A 16 23.56 2.71 -30.11
C PRO A 16 23.09 1.36 -30.66
N THR A 17 23.69 0.25 -30.22
CA THR A 17 23.31 -1.10 -30.66
C THR A 17 22.16 -1.69 -29.83
N ARG A 18 22.21 -1.53 -28.49
CA ARG A 18 21.14 -1.99 -27.60
C ARG A 18 20.15 -0.86 -27.35
N GLY A 19 19.00 -0.93 -28.02
CA GLY A 19 17.93 0.07 -27.91
C GLY A 19 17.93 1.15 -28.99
N SER A 20 18.85 1.07 -29.96
CA SER A 20 18.95 1.99 -31.10
C SER A 20 18.99 3.46 -30.67
N HIS A 21 19.75 3.76 -29.62
CA HIS A 21 19.91 5.13 -29.12
C HIS A 21 20.76 5.97 -30.06
N ARG A 22 20.48 7.26 -30.08
CA ARG A 22 21.12 8.25 -30.95
C ARG A 22 21.65 9.45 -30.22
N VAL A 23 22.60 10.13 -30.86
CA VAL A 23 23.18 11.40 -30.41
C VAL A 23 22.14 12.52 -30.54
N ILE A 24 22.02 13.35 -29.51
CA ILE A 24 21.08 14.49 -29.45
C ILE A 24 21.78 15.83 -29.24
N GLU A 25 23.04 15.80 -28.80
CA GLU A 25 23.92 16.96 -28.73
C GLU A 25 25.36 16.49 -28.96
N ILE A 26 26.13 17.25 -29.73
CA ILE A 26 27.57 17.05 -29.91
C ILE A 26 28.27 18.39 -29.75
N ALA A 27 29.42 18.39 -29.07
CA ALA A 27 30.26 19.57 -28.96
C ALA A 27 31.74 19.24 -29.16
N LEU A 28 32.42 20.08 -29.95
CA LEU A 28 33.85 19.98 -30.24
C LEU A 28 34.54 21.30 -29.83
N VAL A 29 35.66 21.20 -29.13
CA VAL A 29 36.46 22.36 -28.69
C VAL A 29 37.91 22.16 -29.10
N GLU A 30 38.51 23.18 -29.70
CA GLU A 30 39.88 23.13 -30.17
C GLU A 30 40.90 23.58 -29.10
N VAL A 31 41.91 22.74 -28.92
CA VAL A 31 43.06 22.98 -28.04
C VAL A 31 44.33 22.87 -28.89
N ILE A 32 45.17 23.90 -28.84
CA ILE A 32 46.46 23.93 -29.53
C ILE A 32 47.54 24.22 -28.49
N ASP A 33 48.55 23.37 -28.42
CA ASP A 33 49.70 23.51 -27.52
C ASP A 33 49.27 23.86 -26.07
N ASN A 34 48.30 23.09 -25.55
CA ASN A 34 47.68 23.22 -24.22
C ASN A 34 46.97 24.56 -23.97
N LYS A 35 46.46 25.23 -25.01
CA LYS A 35 45.63 26.44 -24.89
C LYS A 35 44.34 26.29 -25.68
N LEU A 36 43.23 26.71 -25.06
CA LEU A 36 41.94 26.84 -25.74
C LEU A 36 42.03 27.94 -26.80
N THR A 37 41.68 27.64 -28.04
CA THR A 37 41.70 28.64 -29.13
C THR A 37 40.45 29.50 -29.15
N GLY A 38 39.39 29.04 -28.47
CA GLY A 38 38.05 29.64 -28.54
C GLY A 38 37.21 29.13 -29.72
N ARG A 39 37.80 28.38 -30.64
CA ARG A 39 37.07 27.74 -31.74
C ARG A 39 36.26 26.56 -31.18
N THR A 40 34.95 26.62 -31.33
CA THR A 40 34.01 25.61 -30.86
C THR A 40 32.99 25.26 -31.94
N TYR A 41 32.52 24.02 -31.94
CA TYR A 41 31.39 23.56 -32.73
C TYR A 41 30.40 22.92 -31.77
N GLN A 42 29.12 23.26 -31.86
CA GLN A 42 28.06 22.65 -31.08
C GLN A 42 26.82 22.50 -31.96
N SER A 43 26.20 21.32 -31.92
CA SER A 43 24.94 21.08 -32.61
C SER A 43 24.00 20.23 -31.75
N TYR A 44 22.74 20.62 -31.69
CA TYR A 44 21.65 19.78 -31.21
C TYR A 44 21.07 19.02 -32.39
N LEU A 45 20.69 17.76 -32.17
CA LEU A 45 20.39 16.83 -33.24
C LEU A 45 19.04 16.14 -33.04
N ASN A 46 18.29 16.00 -34.12
CA ASN A 46 17.04 15.27 -34.12
C ASN A 46 17.31 13.75 -34.14
N PRO A 47 16.88 12.99 -33.12
CA PRO A 47 17.17 11.56 -33.01
C PRO A 47 16.25 10.67 -33.87
N GLN A 48 15.53 11.25 -34.84
CA GLN A 48 14.64 10.56 -35.79
C GLN A 48 13.60 9.65 -35.10
N GLY A 49 12.90 10.21 -34.12
CA GLY A 49 11.80 9.53 -33.41
C GLY A 49 12.25 8.58 -32.30
N ARG A 50 13.55 8.46 -32.01
CA ARG A 50 14.04 7.73 -30.83
C ARG A 50 13.79 8.57 -29.57
N LYS A 51 13.07 7.99 -28.61
CA LYS A 51 12.70 8.66 -27.36
C LYS A 51 13.86 8.71 -26.38
N ILE A 52 14.02 9.85 -25.72
CA ILE A 52 14.96 10.00 -24.61
C ILE A 52 14.51 9.13 -23.44
N THR A 53 15.42 8.30 -22.93
CA THR A 53 15.16 7.49 -21.73
C THR A 53 15.08 8.39 -20.50
N ARG A 54 14.27 8.00 -19.52
CA ARG A 54 14.14 8.76 -18.26
C ARG A 54 15.50 9.04 -17.59
N LYS A 55 16.43 8.07 -17.63
CA LYS A 55 17.77 8.22 -17.07
C LYS A 55 18.60 9.28 -17.79
N ALA A 56 18.55 9.32 -19.13
CA ALA A 56 19.23 10.35 -19.91
C ALA A 56 18.63 11.74 -19.61
N PHE A 57 17.30 11.86 -19.62
CA PHE A 57 16.61 13.11 -19.27
C PHE A 57 16.96 13.61 -17.85
N GLU A 58 17.14 12.69 -16.89
CA GLU A 58 17.54 13.05 -15.52
C GLU A 58 18.94 13.69 -15.45
N LEU A 59 19.82 13.41 -16.42
CA LEU A 59 21.18 13.95 -16.53
C LEU A 59 21.21 15.29 -17.28
N HIS A 60 20.77 15.32 -18.54
CA HIS A 60 20.96 16.48 -19.44
C HIS A 60 19.75 17.41 -19.55
N LYS A 61 18.55 17.01 -19.05
CA LYS A 61 17.31 17.82 -19.04
C LYS A 61 16.74 18.27 -20.40
N ILE A 62 17.33 17.84 -21.52
CA ILE A 62 16.83 18.08 -22.89
C ILE A 62 15.53 17.31 -23.14
N LYS A 63 14.48 18.00 -23.61
CA LYS A 63 13.16 17.41 -23.90
C LYS A 63 13.08 16.92 -25.35
N ASP A 64 12.35 15.83 -25.60
CA ASP A 64 12.12 15.32 -26.98
C ASP A 64 11.54 16.40 -27.91
N SER A 65 10.65 17.25 -27.39
CA SER A 65 10.01 18.32 -28.17
C SER A 65 10.99 19.39 -28.66
N PHE A 66 12.12 19.59 -27.98
CA PHE A 66 13.15 20.57 -28.36
C PHE A 66 14.00 20.11 -29.54
N LEU A 67 14.02 18.80 -29.81
CA LEU A 67 14.88 18.20 -30.84
C LEU A 67 14.17 18.01 -32.18
N LEU A 68 12.86 18.27 -32.27
CA LEU A 68 12.06 17.97 -33.46
C LEU A 68 12.44 18.84 -34.68
N ASP A 69 12.84 20.07 -34.44
CA ASP A 69 13.22 21.09 -35.42
C ASP A 69 14.73 21.14 -35.68
N LYS A 70 15.50 20.24 -35.07
CA LYS A 70 16.97 20.21 -35.16
C LYS A 70 17.45 19.41 -36.39
N PRO A 71 18.65 19.71 -36.93
CA PRO A 71 19.20 18.96 -38.05
C PRO A 71 19.41 17.48 -37.68
N LEU A 72 19.50 16.62 -38.70
CA LEU A 72 19.94 15.24 -38.52
C LEU A 72 21.45 15.19 -38.35
N PHE A 73 21.97 14.13 -37.72
CA PHE A 73 23.43 13.94 -37.62
C PHE A 73 24.11 13.94 -38.99
N VAL A 74 23.49 13.31 -40.00
CA VAL A 74 24.01 13.26 -41.37
C VAL A 74 24.19 14.65 -41.99
N ASP A 75 23.31 15.61 -41.65
CA ASP A 75 23.38 16.98 -42.16
C ASP A 75 24.58 17.75 -41.56
N CYS A 76 25.00 17.39 -40.35
CA CYS A 76 26.11 18.01 -39.63
C CYS A 76 27.46 17.31 -39.88
N MET A 77 27.46 16.14 -40.51
CA MET A 77 28.63 15.27 -40.60
C MET A 77 29.82 15.93 -41.30
N SER A 78 29.58 16.59 -42.44
CA SER A 78 30.62 17.30 -43.21
C SER A 78 31.30 18.39 -42.37
N ASP A 79 30.52 19.15 -41.60
CA ASP A 79 31.02 20.22 -40.74
C ASP A 79 31.85 19.67 -39.58
N ILE A 80 31.40 18.55 -38.97
CA ILE A 80 32.12 17.86 -37.89
C ILE A 80 33.49 17.39 -38.39
N ILE A 81 33.53 16.73 -39.55
CA ILE A 81 34.78 16.22 -40.15
C ILE A 81 35.72 17.38 -40.51
N SER A 82 35.19 18.45 -41.12
CA SER A 82 35.95 19.65 -41.47
C SER A 82 36.53 20.34 -40.23
N PHE A 83 35.76 20.38 -39.13
CA PHE A 83 36.23 20.93 -37.85
C PHE A 83 37.36 20.09 -37.26
N ILE A 84 37.24 18.76 -37.31
CA ILE A 84 38.24 17.83 -36.80
C ILE A 84 39.54 17.90 -37.63
N GLY A 85 39.45 17.87 -38.96
CA GLY A 85 40.62 17.88 -39.84
C GLY A 85 41.51 16.67 -39.60
N ASP A 86 42.78 16.89 -39.29
CA ASP A 86 43.83 15.91 -38.99
C ASP A 86 44.18 15.83 -37.49
N ALA A 87 43.39 16.48 -36.62
CA ALA A 87 43.70 16.59 -35.20
C ALA A 87 43.50 15.29 -34.42
N GLU A 88 44.22 15.18 -33.29
CA GLU A 88 43.98 14.13 -32.31
C GLU A 88 42.64 14.37 -31.59
N LEU A 89 41.82 13.33 -31.47
CA LEU A 89 40.54 13.38 -30.79
C LEU A 89 40.67 13.02 -29.32
N VAL A 90 40.07 13.81 -28.47
CA VAL A 90 40.21 13.68 -27.03
C VAL A 90 38.84 13.58 -26.39
N PHE A 91 38.62 12.52 -25.61
CA PHE A 91 37.35 12.27 -24.93
C PHE A 91 37.59 12.03 -23.45
N TYR A 92 36.63 12.37 -22.59
CA TYR A 92 36.69 11.93 -21.21
C TYR A 92 36.45 10.43 -21.11
N ASN A 93 35.32 9.95 -21.64
CA ASN A 93 34.97 8.52 -21.69
C ASN A 93 34.95 8.00 -23.14
N LYS A 94 36.14 7.92 -23.75
CA LYS A 94 36.36 7.54 -25.16
C LYS A 94 35.48 6.40 -25.67
N VAL A 95 35.33 5.33 -24.89
CA VAL A 95 34.59 4.12 -25.30
C VAL A 95 33.10 4.39 -25.52
N PHE A 96 32.51 5.35 -24.80
CA PHE A 96 31.11 5.71 -24.94
C PHE A 96 30.89 6.52 -26.20
N ASP A 97 31.59 7.65 -26.34
CA ASP A 97 31.41 8.59 -27.44
C ASP A 97 31.77 7.99 -28.80
N LEU A 98 32.90 7.28 -28.91
CA LEU A 98 33.30 6.66 -30.19
C LEU A 98 32.28 5.63 -30.69
N LYS A 99 31.62 4.89 -29.80
CA LYS A 99 30.57 3.95 -30.20
C LYS A 99 29.39 4.67 -30.85
N PHE A 100 29.01 5.82 -30.31
CA PHE A 100 27.95 6.64 -30.88
C PHE A 100 28.39 7.29 -32.19
N LEU A 101 29.57 7.93 -32.23
CA LEU A 101 30.08 8.58 -33.45
C LEU A 101 30.24 7.59 -34.62
N ASN A 102 30.79 6.40 -34.38
CA ASN A 102 30.90 5.37 -35.43
C ASN A 102 29.53 4.87 -35.89
N SER A 103 28.58 4.68 -34.98
CA SER A 103 27.23 4.27 -35.35
C SER A 103 26.51 5.34 -36.18
N GLU A 104 26.67 6.61 -35.81
CA GLU A 104 26.12 7.74 -36.55
C GLU A 104 26.77 7.87 -37.93
N SER A 105 28.07 7.58 -38.05
CA SER A 105 28.77 7.51 -39.33
C SER A 105 28.24 6.44 -40.26
N GLN A 106 27.96 5.24 -39.73
CA GLN A 106 27.31 4.17 -40.46
C GLN A 106 25.90 4.56 -40.93
N TYR A 107 25.12 5.23 -40.08
CA TYR A 107 23.79 5.75 -40.47
C TYR A 107 23.86 6.84 -41.55
N ALA A 108 24.94 7.62 -41.57
CA ALA A 108 25.20 8.64 -42.57
C ALA A 108 25.76 8.08 -43.90
N ASN A 109 26.01 6.77 -43.99
CA ASN A 109 26.75 6.14 -45.11
C ASN A 109 28.09 6.84 -45.39
N SER A 110 28.79 7.29 -44.35
CA SER A 110 30.12 7.88 -44.47
C SER A 110 31.19 6.79 -44.37
N ASP A 111 32.24 6.91 -45.18
CA ASP A 111 33.41 6.02 -45.14
C ASP A 111 34.29 6.22 -43.90
N ILE A 112 33.96 7.20 -43.04
CA ILE A 112 34.75 7.52 -41.85
C ILE A 112 34.36 6.62 -40.68
N ASN A 113 35.37 6.02 -40.06
CA ASN A 113 35.32 5.37 -38.77
C ASN A 113 36.21 6.15 -37.80
N PHE A 114 35.60 6.84 -36.82
CA PHE A 114 36.32 7.71 -35.89
C PHE A 114 37.36 6.96 -35.04
N THR A 115 37.20 5.64 -34.86
CA THR A 115 38.16 4.82 -34.12
C THR A 115 39.36 4.41 -34.97
N GLU A 116 39.18 4.23 -36.27
CA GLU A 116 40.23 3.73 -37.17
C GLU A 116 40.97 4.87 -37.90
N ASN A 117 40.28 5.97 -38.20
CA ASN A 117 40.84 7.06 -39.00
C ASN A 117 41.54 8.14 -38.17
N TYR A 118 41.32 8.21 -36.85
CA TYR A 118 41.86 9.25 -35.98
C TYR A 118 42.68 8.68 -34.83
N ASN A 119 43.73 9.40 -34.42
CA ASN A 119 44.37 9.15 -33.13
C ASN A 119 43.43 9.63 -32.01
N THR A 120 43.20 8.78 -31.01
CA THR A 120 42.21 9.02 -29.95
C THR A 120 42.79 8.84 -28.55
N THR A 121 42.57 9.82 -27.68
CA THR A 121 43.00 9.80 -26.27
C THR A 121 41.80 9.74 -25.33
N CYS A 122 41.91 8.93 -24.26
CA CYS A 122 40.91 8.78 -23.21
C CYS A 122 41.41 9.42 -21.91
N LEU A 123 40.89 10.59 -21.55
CA LEU A 123 41.32 11.28 -20.33
C LEU A 123 40.99 10.51 -19.05
N MET A 124 39.87 9.78 -19.02
CA MET A 124 39.52 8.98 -17.85
C MET A 124 40.59 7.92 -17.56
N GLU A 125 41.17 7.30 -18.58
CA GLU A 125 42.29 6.36 -18.45
C GLU A 125 43.54 7.10 -17.95
N THR A 126 43.91 8.21 -18.60
CA THR A 126 45.08 9.02 -18.21
C THR A 126 45.02 9.46 -16.74
N VAL A 127 43.87 9.93 -16.26
CA VAL A 127 43.68 10.33 -14.86
C VAL A 127 43.72 9.13 -13.92
N THR A 128 43.14 8.00 -14.32
CA THR A 128 43.13 6.78 -13.50
C THR A 128 44.52 6.20 -13.32
N ASP A 129 45.32 6.20 -14.40
CA ASP A 129 46.70 5.74 -14.42
C ASP A 129 47.60 6.65 -13.57
N ALA A 130 47.44 7.98 -13.70
CA ALA A 130 48.17 8.95 -12.88
C ALA A 130 47.93 8.77 -11.37
N LEU A 131 46.80 8.16 -10.97
CA LEU A 131 46.44 7.93 -9.57
C LEU A 131 46.82 6.52 -9.05
N ASN A 132 47.51 5.69 -9.85
CA ASN A 132 47.86 4.30 -9.50
C ASN A 132 46.67 3.45 -8.99
N ARG A 133 45.44 3.70 -9.49
CA ARG A 133 44.25 2.97 -9.03
C ARG A 133 44.07 1.67 -9.84
N LYS A 134 44.17 0.52 -9.16
CA LYS A 134 44.09 -0.82 -9.79
C LYS A 134 42.77 -1.14 -10.50
N SER A 135 41.66 -0.45 -10.22
CA SER A 135 40.41 -0.54 -11.01
C SER A 135 39.36 0.46 -10.53
N GLY A 136 38.74 1.19 -11.45
CA GLY A 136 37.52 1.98 -11.23
C GLY A 136 37.41 3.18 -12.17
N MET A 137 36.30 3.29 -12.92
CA MET A 137 36.01 4.47 -13.73
C MET A 137 35.87 5.70 -12.82
N LEU A 138 36.74 6.70 -13.01
CA LEU A 138 36.61 8.00 -12.35
C LEU A 138 35.62 8.87 -13.14
N SER A 139 34.72 9.57 -12.44
CA SER A 139 33.80 10.49 -13.10
C SER A 139 34.48 11.84 -13.38
N LEU A 140 34.02 12.56 -14.43
CA LEU A 140 34.56 13.89 -14.78
C LEU A 140 34.47 14.84 -13.58
N ASP A 141 33.35 14.81 -12.84
CA ASP A 141 33.18 15.56 -11.60
C ASP A 141 34.26 15.27 -10.56
N ASP A 142 34.62 13.99 -10.38
CA ASP A 142 35.63 13.59 -9.40
C ASP A 142 37.03 13.98 -9.87
N ALA A 143 37.32 13.88 -11.17
CA ALA A 143 38.55 14.39 -11.76
C ALA A 143 38.67 15.92 -11.59
N CYS A 144 37.61 16.68 -11.87
CA CYS A 144 37.61 18.13 -11.66
C CYS A 144 37.92 18.52 -10.22
N ARG A 145 37.38 17.78 -9.23
CA ARG A 145 37.71 18.01 -7.82
C ARG A 145 39.17 17.74 -7.48
N LEU A 146 39.77 16.70 -8.06
CA LEU A 146 41.18 16.39 -7.85
C LEU A 146 42.10 17.47 -8.43
N TYR A 147 41.72 18.06 -9.56
CA TYR A 147 42.50 19.09 -10.25
C TYR A 147 42.05 20.52 -9.93
N HIS A 148 41.14 20.70 -8.97
CA HIS A 148 40.59 22.00 -8.57
C HIS A 148 40.00 22.81 -9.74
N ILE A 149 39.36 22.13 -10.68
CA ILE A 149 38.67 22.74 -11.81
C ILE A 149 37.26 23.10 -11.37
N ASP A 150 36.90 24.38 -11.48
CA ASP A 150 35.57 24.86 -11.18
C ASP A 150 34.55 24.35 -12.20
N ASN A 151 33.58 23.57 -11.71
CA ASN A 151 32.43 23.08 -12.46
C ASN A 151 31.09 23.57 -11.87
N SER A 152 31.10 24.62 -11.04
CA SER A 152 29.89 25.15 -10.38
C SER A 152 28.80 25.61 -11.36
N ASN A 153 29.18 26.06 -12.56
CA ASN A 153 28.27 26.47 -13.62
C ASN A 153 27.59 25.27 -14.34
N ARG A 154 27.91 24.03 -13.97
CA ARG A 154 27.35 22.80 -14.53
C ARG A 154 26.16 22.32 -13.70
N GLU A 155 24.99 22.95 -13.86
CA GLU A 155 23.77 22.56 -13.15
C GLU A 155 23.17 21.22 -13.67
N ALA A 156 23.40 20.92 -14.95
CA ALA A 156 23.02 19.67 -15.62
C ALA A 156 24.13 19.26 -16.60
N HIS A 157 24.08 18.01 -17.07
CA HIS A 157 24.95 17.56 -18.17
C HIS A 157 24.61 18.31 -19.46
N GLY A 158 25.62 18.61 -20.27
CA GLY A 158 25.46 19.23 -21.58
C GLY A 158 26.78 19.15 -22.33
N ALA A 159 26.72 18.79 -23.62
CA ALA A 159 27.92 18.42 -24.37
C ALA A 159 28.96 19.55 -24.37
N LEU A 160 28.55 20.81 -24.59
CA LEU A 160 29.51 21.93 -24.66
C LEU A 160 30.21 22.20 -23.32
N ILE A 161 29.46 22.23 -22.21
CA ILE A 161 30.06 22.50 -20.90
C ILE A 161 30.98 21.35 -20.49
N ASP A 162 30.61 20.12 -20.82
CA ASP A 162 31.40 18.91 -20.53
C ASP A 162 32.67 18.87 -21.38
N THR A 163 32.59 19.22 -22.67
CA THR A 163 33.76 19.36 -23.55
C THR A 163 34.72 20.44 -23.04
N ILE A 164 34.21 21.61 -22.62
CA ILE A 164 35.05 22.69 -22.07
C ILE A 164 35.74 22.27 -20.77
N ILE A 165 35.00 21.62 -19.86
CA ILE A 165 35.55 21.11 -18.59
C ILE A 165 36.62 20.04 -18.87
N THR A 166 36.35 19.13 -19.81
CA THR A 166 37.31 18.10 -20.25
C THR A 166 38.56 18.73 -20.87
N ALA A 167 38.42 19.79 -21.65
CA ALA A 167 39.56 20.52 -22.22
C ALA A 167 40.40 21.23 -21.15
N LYS A 168 39.76 21.85 -20.14
CA LYS A 168 40.47 22.40 -18.97
C LYS A 168 41.23 21.31 -18.22
N LEU A 169 40.62 20.13 -18.05
CA LEU A 169 41.27 18.99 -17.41
C LEU A 169 42.48 18.48 -18.20
N LEU A 170 42.38 18.41 -19.54
CA LEU A 170 43.50 18.06 -20.42
C LEU A 170 44.68 19.03 -20.23
N ILE A 171 44.41 20.33 -20.22
CA ILE A 171 45.43 21.38 -20.05
C ILE A 171 46.07 21.25 -18.67
N GLU A 172 45.27 21.06 -17.62
CA GLU A 172 45.77 20.95 -16.25
C GLU A 172 46.64 19.70 -16.06
N LEU A 173 46.25 18.57 -16.66
CA LEU A 173 47.02 17.32 -16.66
C LEU A 173 48.40 17.49 -17.31
N ASN A 174 48.47 18.26 -18.40
CA ASN A 174 49.71 18.48 -19.13
C ASN A 174 50.62 19.55 -18.50
N THR A 175 50.12 20.35 -17.54
CA THR A 175 50.83 21.50 -16.97
C THR A 175 51.18 21.38 -15.50
N ARG A 176 50.44 20.61 -14.70
CA ARG A 176 50.72 20.41 -13.26
C ARG A 176 51.58 19.17 -12.98
N THR A 177 52.56 19.35 -12.09
CA THR A 177 53.43 18.28 -11.54
C THR A 177 52.99 17.73 -10.19
N THR A 178 51.95 18.27 -9.55
CA THR A 178 51.49 17.84 -8.22
C THR A 178 50.13 17.14 -8.29
N LEU A 179 50.10 15.87 -7.87
CA LEU A 179 48.91 15.03 -7.80
C LEU A 179 48.33 15.05 -6.36
N VAL A 180 47.04 15.32 -6.23
CA VAL A 180 46.32 15.16 -4.96
C VAL A 180 45.93 13.69 -4.79
N ASN A 181 46.47 13.02 -3.77
CA ASN A 181 46.31 11.58 -3.57
C ASN A 181 44.91 11.12 -3.08
N GLN A 182 44.01 12.05 -2.73
CA GLN A 182 42.68 11.71 -2.21
C GLN A 182 41.59 12.64 -2.78
N ILE A 183 40.46 12.06 -3.19
CA ILE A 183 39.28 12.83 -3.63
C ILE A 183 38.69 13.55 -2.40
N PRO A 184 38.60 14.90 -2.40
CA PRO A 184 37.94 15.63 -1.33
C PRO A 184 36.48 15.16 -1.16
N HIS A 185 36.06 14.87 0.08
CA HIS A 185 34.71 14.39 0.36
C HIS A 185 33.64 15.35 -0.17
N LYS A 186 32.69 14.82 -0.96
CA LYS A 186 31.68 15.57 -1.74
C LYS A 186 30.77 16.48 -0.89
N ASN A 187 30.49 16.14 0.37
CA ASN A 187 29.57 16.90 1.23
C ASN A 187 30.17 17.12 2.62
N LYS A 188 30.05 18.34 3.17
CA LYS A 188 30.11 18.55 4.63
C LYS A 188 29.08 17.65 5.31
N ALA A 189 29.46 16.98 6.39
CA ALA A 189 28.51 16.20 7.18
C ALA A 189 27.38 17.12 7.66
N GLU A 190 26.13 16.76 7.39
CA GLU A 190 24.99 17.51 7.88
C GLU A 190 25.01 17.53 9.42
N PRO A 191 24.75 18.69 10.04
CA PRO A 191 24.72 18.77 11.49
C PRO A 191 23.60 17.87 12.03
N PRO A 192 23.81 17.23 13.20
CA PRO A 192 22.81 16.36 13.81
C PRO A 192 21.49 17.10 14.04
N GLU A 193 20.39 16.47 13.63
CA GLU A 193 19.04 17.05 13.69
C GLU A 193 18.45 16.97 15.12
N LYS A 194 17.54 17.91 15.45
CA LYS A 194 16.78 17.91 16.71
C LYS A 194 15.94 16.63 16.91
N PHE A 195 15.42 16.07 15.84
CA PHE A 195 14.56 14.87 15.86
C PHE A 195 14.97 13.91 14.75
N PRO A 196 16.01 13.10 14.98
CA PRO A 196 16.51 12.17 13.98
C PRO A 196 15.68 10.88 13.88
N PHE A 197 14.64 10.73 14.70
CA PHE A 197 13.72 9.59 14.76
C PHE A 197 12.24 10.04 14.81
N PRO A 198 11.28 9.14 14.58
CA PRO A 198 9.84 9.46 14.56
C PRO A 198 9.32 9.86 15.94
N ARG A 199 8.67 11.02 16.03
CA ARG A 199 7.98 11.45 17.27
C ARG A 199 6.84 10.49 17.62
N ALA A 200 6.58 10.34 18.92
CA ALA A 200 5.36 9.70 19.36
C ALA A 200 4.14 10.47 18.82
N TYR A 201 3.07 9.76 18.48
CA TYR A 201 1.85 10.36 17.92
C TYR A 201 0.62 9.71 18.53
N LYS A 202 -0.26 10.49 19.17
CA LYS A 202 -1.43 9.99 19.93
C LYS A 202 -1.08 8.85 20.91
N GLY A 203 0.00 9.02 21.67
CA GLY A 203 0.49 8.00 22.62
C GLY A 203 1.24 6.83 21.96
N TYR A 204 1.31 6.80 20.63
CA TYR A 204 1.85 5.70 19.87
C TYR A 204 3.35 5.88 19.57
N GLN A 205 4.18 4.94 20.03
CA GLN A 205 5.63 4.91 19.75
C GLN A 205 6.10 3.46 19.62
N ILE A 206 6.49 3.08 18.40
CA ILE A 206 6.92 1.71 18.06
C ILE A 206 8.41 1.58 17.76
N ASN A 207 9.14 2.70 17.71
CA ASN A 207 10.56 2.72 17.36
C ASN A 207 11.43 2.45 18.60
N PHE A 208 11.28 1.29 19.22
CA PHE A 208 12.09 0.80 20.34
C PHE A 208 12.75 -0.55 20.01
N CYS A 209 13.59 -1.06 20.90
CA CYS A 209 14.29 -2.34 20.79
C CYS A 209 13.31 -3.47 20.44
N LYS A 210 13.55 -4.24 19.38
CA LYS A 210 12.64 -5.34 19.00
C LYS A 210 12.81 -6.59 19.87
N ASN A 211 13.87 -6.67 20.67
CA ASN A 211 14.16 -7.85 21.50
C ASN A 211 13.36 -7.84 22.81
N PRO A 212 12.40 -8.78 23.02
CA PRO A 212 11.59 -8.84 24.25
C PRO A 212 12.39 -9.06 25.53
N ASN A 213 13.50 -9.80 25.45
CA ASN A 213 14.38 -10.14 26.58
C ASN A 213 15.37 -9.02 26.93
N CYS A 214 15.36 -7.91 26.18
CA CYS A 214 16.25 -6.79 26.41
C CYS A 214 15.64 -5.80 27.41
N LYS A 215 16.45 -5.26 28.33
CA LYS A 215 16.03 -4.18 29.25
C LYS A 215 15.50 -2.93 28.52
N ASN A 216 15.93 -2.71 27.29
CA ASN A 216 15.46 -1.60 26.45
C ASN A 216 14.17 -1.91 25.67
N TYR A 217 13.56 -3.08 25.87
CA TYR A 217 12.29 -3.44 25.24
C TYR A 217 11.16 -2.51 25.68
N GLY A 218 10.50 -1.87 24.71
CA GLY A 218 9.48 -0.85 24.96
C GLY A 218 10.02 0.51 25.43
N VAL A 219 11.33 0.70 25.58
CA VAL A 219 11.95 1.98 25.95
C VAL A 219 12.18 2.81 24.68
N ALA A 220 11.53 3.98 24.60
CA ALA A 220 11.64 4.85 23.43
C ALA A 220 13.01 5.57 23.35
N PRO A 221 13.48 5.93 22.15
CA PRO A 221 14.65 6.80 21.98
C PRO A 221 14.41 8.19 22.58
N SER A 222 15.47 8.77 23.13
CA SER A 222 15.45 10.11 23.72
C SER A 222 15.89 11.14 22.69
N ALA A 223 15.31 12.35 22.76
CA ALA A 223 15.74 13.46 21.91
C ALA A 223 17.19 13.86 22.25
N PRO A 224 18.03 14.14 21.25
CA PRO A 224 19.40 14.56 21.50
C PRO A 224 19.46 15.90 22.24
N THR A 225 20.39 16.03 23.17
CA THR A 225 20.64 17.27 23.93
C THR A 225 21.30 18.32 23.05
N LYS A 226 20.96 19.60 23.25
CA LYS A 226 21.59 20.71 22.53
C LYS A 226 22.88 21.12 23.27
N LYS A 227 24.01 21.14 22.57
CA LYS A 227 25.31 21.57 23.09
C LYS A 227 25.42 23.10 23.12
N ALA A 228 26.40 23.61 23.86
CA ALA A 228 26.68 25.04 23.99
C ALA A 228 26.99 25.73 22.63
N ASN A 229 27.60 25.00 21.69
CA ASN A 229 27.89 25.48 20.33
C ASN A 229 26.65 25.53 19.40
N GLY A 230 25.45 25.25 19.92
CA GLY A 230 24.19 25.26 19.15
C GLY A 230 23.86 23.95 18.45
N GLU A 231 24.80 23.01 18.33
CA GLU A 231 24.62 21.72 17.68
C GLU A 231 23.94 20.70 18.60
N TYR A 232 23.28 19.70 18.01
CA TYR A 232 22.71 18.60 18.79
C TYR A 232 23.75 17.50 19.08
N SER A 233 23.59 16.79 20.18
CA SER A 233 24.33 15.57 20.46
C SER A 233 23.97 14.48 19.43
N LYS A 234 24.89 13.54 19.19
CA LYS A 234 24.59 12.32 18.44
C LYS A 234 23.90 11.27 19.32
N ASP A 235 23.86 11.50 20.62
CA ASP A 235 23.29 10.59 21.59
C ASP A 235 21.76 10.68 21.62
N ILE A 236 21.09 9.53 21.47
CA ILE A 236 19.62 9.42 21.42
C ILE A 236 19.11 8.47 22.52
N GLY A 237 19.75 8.53 23.69
CA GLY A 237 19.48 7.64 24.82
C GLY A 237 20.03 6.24 24.56
N GLU A 238 19.19 5.23 24.63
CA GLU A 238 19.57 3.81 24.58
C GLU A 238 19.93 3.26 23.18
N TYR A 239 19.99 4.13 22.18
CA TYR A 239 20.10 3.75 20.78
C TYR A 239 21.23 4.49 20.07
N LYS A 240 21.73 3.87 18.98
CA LYS A 240 22.61 4.48 18.00
C LYS A 240 21.88 4.54 16.66
N LEU A 241 22.05 5.64 15.94
CA LEU A 241 21.51 5.80 14.59
C LEU A 241 22.60 5.52 13.56
N GLN A 242 22.37 4.52 12.72
CA GLN A 242 23.28 4.18 11.61
C GLN A 242 22.62 4.54 10.29
N VAL A 243 23.38 5.12 9.36
CA VAL A 243 22.89 5.41 8.01
C VAL A 243 23.49 4.38 7.08
N THR A 244 22.63 3.56 6.49
CA THR A 244 23.05 2.53 5.53
C THR A 244 22.61 2.94 4.13
N ARG A 245 23.52 2.83 3.15
CA ARG A 245 23.20 3.00 1.73
C ARG A 245 22.61 1.70 1.19
N SER A 246 21.44 1.77 0.56
CA SER A 246 20.88 0.64 -0.18
C SER A 246 21.81 0.27 -1.34
N LYS A 247 22.14 -1.02 -1.51
CA LYS A 247 22.95 -1.52 -2.65
C LYS A 247 22.26 -1.33 -4.02
N ARG A 248 20.93 -1.10 -4.07
CA ARG A 248 20.19 -0.81 -5.32
C ARG A 248 20.40 0.65 -5.76
N LYS A 249 20.93 0.84 -6.98
CA LYS A 249 21.15 2.16 -7.62
C LYS A 249 19.87 3.01 -7.57
N GLY A 250 19.94 4.18 -6.90
CA GLY A 250 18.87 5.18 -6.89
C GLY A 250 17.92 5.16 -5.68
N LYS A 251 18.11 4.30 -4.66
CA LYS A 251 17.29 4.33 -3.43
C LYS A 251 17.91 5.18 -2.31
N ALA A 252 17.04 5.87 -1.58
CA ALA A 252 17.36 6.73 -0.43
C ALA A 252 18.18 6.01 0.65
N THR A 253 18.99 6.78 1.37
CA THR A 253 19.65 6.34 2.61
C THR A 253 18.62 5.89 3.63
N VAL A 254 18.80 4.70 4.21
CA VAL A 254 17.91 4.18 5.25
C VAL A 254 18.59 4.37 6.59
N LYS A 255 17.92 5.07 7.51
CA LYS A 255 18.35 5.19 8.90
C LYS A 255 17.89 3.96 9.68
N ILE A 256 18.84 3.30 10.33
CA ILE A 256 18.65 2.11 11.16
C ILE A 256 18.84 2.52 12.62
N LEU A 257 17.90 2.10 13.47
CA LEU A 257 17.94 2.28 14.90
C LEU A 257 18.52 1.01 15.55
N THR A 258 19.70 1.13 16.18
CA THR A 258 20.43 0.01 16.77
C THR A 258 20.48 0.15 18.28
N CYS A 259 20.01 -0.87 19.01
CA CYS A 259 20.01 -0.89 20.47
C CYS A 259 21.46 -0.94 21.02
N LYS A 260 21.79 -0.11 22.01
CA LYS A 260 23.14 -0.12 22.62
C LYS A 260 23.42 -1.37 23.44
N LEU A 261 22.41 -1.95 24.09
CA LEU A 261 22.54 -3.14 24.94
C LEU A 261 22.62 -4.42 24.10
N CYS A 262 21.51 -4.86 23.52
CA CYS A 262 21.44 -6.16 22.82
C CYS A 262 21.88 -6.11 21.33
N LYS A 263 22.30 -4.95 20.83
CA LYS A 263 22.70 -4.72 19.42
C LYS A 263 21.64 -4.98 18.36
N SER A 264 20.40 -5.30 18.74
CA SER A 264 19.30 -5.47 17.77
C SER A 264 19.12 -4.20 16.94
N ALA A 265 19.10 -4.36 15.62
CA ALA A 265 18.85 -3.29 14.67
C ALA A 265 17.44 -3.39 14.09
N SER A 266 16.80 -2.24 13.84
CA SER A 266 15.52 -2.17 13.13
C SER A 266 15.42 -0.90 12.29
N THR A 267 14.69 -0.99 11.18
CA THR A 267 14.30 0.19 10.42
C THR A 267 13.31 1.03 11.23
N MET A 268 13.30 2.35 10.98
CA MET A 268 12.36 3.25 11.64
C MET A 268 11.07 3.40 10.83
N PHE A 269 9.95 3.50 11.54
CA PHE A 269 8.61 3.60 10.98
C PHE A 269 7.89 4.84 11.49
N SER A 270 7.05 5.43 10.63
CA SER A 270 6.23 6.58 10.99
C SER A 270 5.11 6.17 11.95
N ASN A 271 5.21 6.57 13.22
CA ASN A 271 4.12 6.36 14.20
C ASN A 271 2.81 6.98 13.70
N LYS A 272 2.89 8.14 13.04
CA LYS A 272 1.74 8.82 12.45
C LYS A 272 1.10 8.01 11.32
N GLY A 273 1.92 7.42 10.44
CA GLY A 273 1.42 6.60 9.33
C GLY A 273 0.65 5.37 9.83
N ILE A 274 1.13 4.74 10.91
CA ILE A 274 0.44 3.60 11.54
C ILE A 274 -0.92 4.03 12.09
N VAL A 275 -0.95 5.09 12.92
CA VAL A 275 -2.20 5.58 13.51
C VAL A 275 -3.22 5.99 12.45
N GLN A 276 -2.78 6.62 11.36
CA GLN A 276 -3.67 6.95 10.25
C GLN A 276 -4.28 5.71 9.58
N GLU A 277 -3.51 4.64 9.42
CA GLU A 277 -4.01 3.40 8.82
C GLU A 277 -4.97 2.66 9.76
N VAL A 278 -4.69 2.67 11.07
CA VAL A 278 -5.60 2.15 12.10
C VAL A 278 -6.91 2.93 12.11
N GLU A 279 -6.86 4.25 12.16
CA GLU A 279 -8.05 5.11 12.12
C GLU A 279 -8.88 4.90 10.85
N ARG A 280 -8.21 4.67 9.71
CA ARG A 280 -8.87 4.32 8.45
C ARG A 280 -9.63 3.00 8.56
N LEU A 281 -8.99 1.93 9.04
CA LEU A 281 -9.65 0.64 9.23
C LEU A 281 -10.80 0.74 10.25
N GLN A 282 -10.60 1.41 11.37
CA GLN A 282 -11.66 1.64 12.36
C GLN A 282 -12.85 2.43 11.78
N SER A 283 -12.60 3.38 10.88
CA SER A 283 -13.67 4.12 10.22
C SER A 283 -14.51 3.26 9.27
N ILE A 284 -13.90 2.22 8.69
CA ILE A 284 -14.57 1.23 7.85
C ILE A 284 -15.40 0.28 8.72
N TYR A 285 -14.82 -0.25 9.79
CA TYR A 285 -15.47 -1.19 10.72
C TYR A 285 -16.32 -0.48 11.79
N LYS A 286 -17.11 0.52 11.37
CA LYS A 286 -17.98 1.26 12.29
C LYS A 286 -19.43 0.79 12.19
N LEU A 287 -20.00 0.39 13.33
CA LEU A 287 -21.44 0.19 13.44
C LEU A 287 -22.16 1.53 13.29
N SER A 288 -23.02 1.65 12.28
CA SER A 288 -23.81 2.83 11.98
C SER A 288 -25.13 2.75 12.77
N ILE A 289 -25.11 3.33 13.96
CA ILE A 289 -26.29 3.37 14.82
C ILE A 289 -27.00 4.71 14.62
N PRO A 290 -28.32 4.72 14.33
CA PRO A 290 -29.08 5.96 14.25
C PRO A 290 -29.03 6.73 15.58
N SER A 291 -28.91 8.05 15.50
CA SER A 291 -29.04 8.96 16.64
C SER A 291 -29.75 10.23 16.21
N CYS A 292 -30.01 11.13 17.16
CA CYS A 292 -30.58 12.43 16.87
C CYS A 292 -29.74 13.19 15.81
N PRO A 293 -30.31 13.62 14.67
CA PRO A 293 -29.54 14.23 13.58
C PRO A 293 -29.12 15.69 13.84
N ASN A 294 -29.56 16.31 14.93
CA ASN A 294 -29.28 17.72 15.23
C ASN A 294 -27.85 17.91 15.79
N THR A 295 -26.87 18.08 14.89
CA THR A 295 -25.43 18.15 15.16
C THR A 295 -24.91 19.58 15.42
N ALA A 296 -25.67 20.60 15.05
CA ALA A 296 -25.30 22.03 15.01
C ALA A 296 -23.93 22.38 14.39
N LEU A 297 -23.37 21.50 13.55
CA LEU A 297 -22.12 21.78 12.83
C LEU A 297 -22.33 22.79 11.69
N SER A 298 -21.30 23.59 11.41
CA SER A 298 -21.22 24.47 10.23
C SER A 298 -21.48 23.70 8.93
N PRO A 299 -22.11 24.31 7.91
CA PRO A 299 -22.52 23.61 6.69
C PRO A 299 -21.35 22.91 6.01
N ASN A 300 -21.38 21.59 6.00
CA ASN A 300 -20.56 20.82 5.06
C ASN A 300 -21.29 20.87 3.71
N LYS A 301 -20.73 21.58 2.72
CA LYS A 301 -21.33 21.77 1.37
C LYS A 301 -21.57 20.45 0.59
N ARG A 302 -21.30 19.28 1.18
CA ARG A 302 -21.53 17.96 0.57
C ARG A 302 -22.97 17.51 0.85
N LYS A 303 -23.74 17.30 -0.22
CA LYS A 303 -25.11 16.74 -0.20
C LYS A 303 -25.16 15.44 0.63
N GLY A 304 -26.11 15.32 1.56
CA GLY A 304 -26.52 14.02 2.12
C GLY A 304 -26.57 13.87 3.64
N ILE A 305 -26.22 14.87 4.44
CA ILE A 305 -26.40 14.82 5.90
C ILE A 305 -27.80 15.38 6.22
N PRO A 306 -28.73 14.61 6.83
CA PRO A 306 -30.00 15.14 7.31
C PRO A 306 -29.70 16.14 8.44
N ASP A 307 -29.88 17.42 8.15
CA ASP A 307 -29.19 18.44 8.93
C ASP A 307 -29.77 18.70 10.31
N GLY A 308 -31.00 18.24 10.59
CA GLY A 308 -31.67 18.39 11.89
C GLY A 308 -31.68 19.82 12.47
N ARG A 309 -31.31 20.85 11.67
CA ARG A 309 -30.99 22.20 12.13
C ARG A 309 -32.25 22.85 12.63
N ARG A 310 -32.13 23.51 13.78
CA ARG A 310 -33.18 24.31 14.38
C ARG A 310 -32.68 25.73 14.45
N TYR A 311 -33.51 26.69 14.05
CA TYR A 311 -33.20 28.11 14.16
C TYR A 311 -34.07 28.72 15.26
N GLU A 312 -33.48 29.60 16.05
CA GLU A 312 -34.20 30.54 16.91
C GLU A 312 -34.27 31.89 16.20
N LYS A 313 -35.44 32.52 16.24
CA LYS A 313 -35.59 33.88 15.75
C LYS A 313 -35.11 34.83 16.85
N ILE A 314 -34.12 35.66 16.55
CA ILE A 314 -33.60 36.69 17.45
C ILE A 314 -33.85 38.06 16.84
N LEU A 315 -34.28 39.01 17.66
CA LEU A 315 -34.40 40.40 17.27
C LEU A 315 -33.07 41.09 17.56
N LYS A 316 -32.43 41.67 16.53
CA LYS A 316 -31.19 42.42 16.67
C LYS A 316 -31.40 43.86 16.21
N LYS A 317 -31.07 44.82 17.07
CA LYS A 317 -31.12 46.24 16.74
C LYS A 317 -29.87 46.61 15.94
N VAL A 318 -30.03 47.08 14.70
CA VAL A 318 -28.94 47.55 13.84
C VAL A 318 -29.34 48.91 13.29
N ARG A 319 -28.55 49.96 13.56
CA ARG A 319 -28.82 51.35 13.13
C ARG A 319 -30.25 51.81 13.47
N ASN A 320 -30.65 51.66 14.74
CA ASN A 320 -32.01 51.98 15.25
C ASN A 320 -33.19 51.24 14.59
N LYS A 321 -32.97 50.27 13.71
CA LYS A 321 -34.00 49.38 13.18
C LYS A 321 -33.87 47.99 13.81
N THR A 322 -34.98 47.42 14.26
CA THR A 322 -35.04 46.03 14.75
C THR A 322 -35.14 45.10 13.56
N ILE A 323 -34.14 44.22 13.39
CA ILE A 323 -34.09 43.22 12.32
C ILE A 323 -34.26 41.83 12.95
N GLU A 324 -35.16 41.02 12.40
CA GLU A 324 -35.33 39.63 12.79
C GLU A 324 -34.25 38.78 12.08
N LEU A 325 -33.41 38.09 12.86
CA LEU A 325 -32.35 37.21 12.36
C LEU A 325 -32.61 35.78 12.82
N SER A 326 -32.38 34.81 11.94
CA SER A 326 -32.43 33.39 12.26
C SER A 326 -31.07 32.92 12.76
N LYS A 327 -30.95 32.66 14.07
CA LYS A 327 -29.73 32.13 14.69
C LYS A 327 -29.84 30.61 14.83
N LEU A 328 -28.77 29.89 14.49
CA LEU A 328 -28.73 28.43 14.62
C LEU A 328 -28.69 28.03 16.10
N LYS A 329 -29.54 27.08 16.50
CA LYS A 329 -29.52 26.48 17.84
C LYS A 329 -28.31 25.54 18.00
N PRO A 330 -27.78 25.37 19.22
CA PRO A 330 -26.71 24.42 19.50
C PRO A 330 -27.15 22.96 19.26
N ALA A 331 -26.16 22.06 19.26
CA ALA A 331 -26.38 20.65 19.02
C ALA A 331 -27.34 20.10 20.07
N CYS A 332 -28.17 19.14 19.68
CA CYS A 332 -29.00 18.47 20.67
C CYS A 332 -28.10 17.70 21.65
N SER A 333 -28.42 17.72 22.95
CA SER A 333 -27.73 16.88 23.95
C SER A 333 -27.72 15.42 23.51
N ASN A 334 -28.85 14.91 23.01
CA ASN A 334 -29.01 13.55 22.50
C ASN A 334 -28.29 13.24 21.16
N HIS A 335 -27.54 14.16 20.55
CA HIS A 335 -26.89 13.90 19.24
C HIS A 335 -25.90 12.72 19.29
N ASN A 336 -25.11 12.63 20.36
CA ASN A 336 -24.09 11.60 20.55
C ASN A 336 -24.62 10.35 21.27
N PHE A 337 -25.91 10.32 21.62
CA PHE A 337 -26.54 9.20 22.32
C PHE A 337 -27.38 8.41 21.32
N ASP A 338 -26.92 7.25 20.90
CA ASP A 338 -27.58 6.46 19.86
C ASP A 338 -28.82 5.70 20.35
N ILE A 339 -29.66 5.23 19.42
CA ILE A 339 -30.91 4.53 19.74
C ILE A 339 -30.71 3.15 20.38
N LEU A 340 -29.51 2.55 20.28
CA LEU A 340 -29.24 1.21 20.78
C LEU A 340 -28.79 1.25 22.24
N ALA A 341 -27.84 2.13 22.57
CA ALA A 341 -27.32 2.31 23.92
C ALA A 341 -28.25 3.18 24.79
N TYR A 342 -29.00 4.10 24.18
CA TYR A 342 -29.88 5.03 24.91
C TYR A 342 -31.29 5.09 24.29
N PRO A 343 -32.02 3.95 24.24
CA PRO A 343 -33.35 3.90 23.64
C PRO A 343 -34.33 4.86 24.33
N ASP A 344 -34.18 5.07 25.64
CA ASP A 344 -35.02 5.97 26.44
C ASP A 344 -34.93 7.44 26.04
N ASN A 345 -33.94 7.83 25.24
CA ASN A 345 -33.83 9.20 24.73
C ASN A 345 -34.75 9.46 23.52
N TYR A 346 -35.48 8.44 23.06
CA TYR A 346 -36.27 8.47 21.84
C TYR A 346 -37.68 7.90 22.04
N TRP A 347 -38.64 8.43 21.29
CA TRP A 347 -39.98 7.85 21.15
C TRP A 347 -40.10 7.12 19.80
N LEU A 348 -40.81 6.00 19.80
CA LEU A 348 -41.32 5.40 18.56
C LEU A 348 -42.50 6.26 18.09
N ASP A 349 -42.31 7.03 17.01
CA ASP A 349 -43.28 8.04 16.56
C ASP A 349 -44.25 7.48 15.51
N SER A 350 -43.73 6.89 14.44
CA SER A 350 -44.58 6.30 13.40
C SER A 350 -43.92 5.14 12.67
N LYS A 351 -44.77 4.20 12.24
CA LYS A 351 -44.38 3.02 11.47
C LYS A 351 -44.63 3.28 9.98
N ASN A 352 -43.59 3.29 9.17
CA ASN A 352 -43.73 3.44 7.72
C ASN A 352 -43.99 2.08 7.07
N LYS A 353 -45.18 1.92 6.50
CA LYS A 353 -45.62 0.69 5.81
C LYS A 353 -45.67 0.92 4.30
N LYS A 354 -45.26 -0.09 3.52
CA LYS A 354 -45.48 -0.13 2.07
C LYS A 354 -46.35 -1.35 1.72
N ARG A 355 -47.26 -1.19 0.75
CA ARG A 355 -48.01 -2.33 0.17
C ARG A 355 -47.02 -3.27 -0.50
N ALA A 356 -46.92 -4.52 -0.04
CA ALA A 356 -46.11 -5.52 -0.70
C ALA A 356 -46.82 -5.98 -1.98
N LYS A 357 -46.16 -5.82 -3.14
CA LYS A 357 -46.60 -6.47 -4.38
C LYS A 357 -46.15 -7.92 -4.32
N ASN A 358 -47.07 -8.84 -4.57
CA ASN A 358 -46.77 -10.26 -4.64
C ASN A 358 -45.90 -10.53 -5.87
N SER A 359 -44.58 -10.63 -5.70
CA SER A 359 -43.67 -11.02 -6.79
C SER A 359 -43.51 -12.53 -6.78
N LYS A 360 -43.82 -13.18 -7.91
CA LYS A 360 -43.60 -14.63 -8.11
C LYS A 360 -42.14 -14.99 -7.74
N GLY A 361 -41.94 -15.94 -6.83
CA GLY A 361 -40.62 -16.52 -6.53
C GLY A 361 -40.12 -16.44 -5.08
N LEU A 362 -40.86 -15.81 -4.15
CA LEU A 362 -40.61 -15.94 -2.71
C LEU A 362 -41.58 -16.98 -2.12
N PRO A 363 -41.16 -17.90 -1.24
CA PRO A 363 -42.10 -18.62 -0.40
C PRO A 363 -42.63 -17.63 0.64
N LYS A 364 -43.80 -17.04 0.36
CA LYS A 364 -44.69 -16.54 1.41
C LYS A 364 -45.95 -17.37 1.34
N ILE A 365 -46.19 -18.15 2.39
CA ILE A 365 -47.44 -18.85 2.58
C ILE A 365 -48.49 -17.77 2.87
N ILE A 366 -49.18 -17.31 1.82
CA ILE A 366 -50.37 -16.48 1.98
C ILE A 366 -51.50 -17.48 2.21
N HIS A 367 -51.81 -17.76 3.47
CA HIS A 367 -53.06 -18.43 3.78
C HIS A 367 -54.20 -17.44 3.51
N PRO A 368 -55.24 -17.84 2.75
CA PRO A 368 -56.47 -17.06 2.72
C PRO A 368 -57.03 -16.94 4.14
N ASP A 369 -57.73 -15.84 4.42
CA ASP A 369 -58.49 -15.77 5.67
C ASP A 369 -59.59 -16.85 5.71
N SER A 370 -60.28 -16.99 6.84
CA SER A 370 -61.39 -17.92 7.01
C SER A 370 -62.54 -17.73 6.00
N SER A 371 -62.53 -16.65 5.21
CA SER A 371 -63.49 -16.34 4.14
C SER A 371 -62.95 -16.58 2.72
N GLY A 372 -61.73 -17.11 2.57
CA GLY A 372 -61.13 -17.38 1.26
C GLY A 372 -60.49 -16.17 0.58
N LYS A 373 -60.41 -15.00 1.25
CA LYS A 373 -59.89 -13.76 0.66
C LYS A 373 -58.39 -13.59 0.89
N TYR A 374 -57.69 -13.21 -0.18
CA TYR A 374 -56.28 -12.87 -0.17
C TYR A 374 -56.11 -11.37 0.10
N HIS A 375 -55.58 -11.01 1.27
CA HIS A 375 -55.28 -9.62 1.61
C HIS A 375 -53.89 -9.22 1.12
N GLY A 376 -53.77 -8.01 0.57
CA GLY A 376 -52.47 -7.42 0.27
C GLY A 376 -51.68 -7.20 1.56
N ILE A 377 -50.52 -7.84 1.71
CA ILE A 377 -49.70 -7.72 2.93
C ILE A 377 -49.10 -6.31 2.97
N ASN A 378 -49.44 -5.54 4.00
CA ASN A 378 -48.75 -4.29 4.31
C ASN A 378 -47.50 -4.61 5.12
N GLU A 379 -46.33 -4.32 4.57
CA GLU A 379 -45.06 -4.60 5.24
C GLU A 379 -44.45 -3.35 5.85
N LEU A 380 -43.95 -3.51 7.07
CA LEU A 380 -43.13 -2.50 7.74
C LEU A 380 -41.77 -2.38 7.02
N VAL A 381 -41.39 -1.14 6.71
CA VAL A 381 -40.16 -0.83 5.96
C VAL A 381 -39.18 -0.03 6.81
N SER A 382 -39.67 0.95 7.56
CA SER A 382 -38.86 1.77 8.45
C SER A 382 -39.65 2.23 9.66
N GLN A 383 -38.93 2.55 10.73
CA GLN A 383 -39.47 3.14 11.95
C GLN A 383 -38.98 4.58 12.06
N THR A 384 -39.90 5.50 12.34
CA THR A 384 -39.57 6.89 12.64
C THR A 384 -39.41 7.04 14.16
N PHE A 385 -38.26 7.57 14.55
CA PHE A 385 -37.89 7.91 15.91
C PHE A 385 -38.03 9.41 16.10
N LYS A 386 -38.48 9.83 17.29
CA LYS A 386 -38.56 11.24 17.68
C LYS A 386 -37.69 11.45 18.92
N CYS A 387 -36.72 12.35 18.83
CA CYS A 387 -35.86 12.68 19.96
C CYS A 387 -36.67 13.33 21.09
N LYS A 388 -36.55 12.84 22.33
CA LYS A 388 -37.28 13.40 23.48
C LYS A 388 -36.81 14.81 23.84
N GLU A 389 -35.55 15.14 23.61
CA GLU A 389 -35.01 16.47 23.88
C GLU A 389 -35.42 17.49 22.81
N CYS A 390 -34.95 17.28 21.57
CA CYS A 390 -35.12 18.29 20.53
C CYS A 390 -36.43 18.19 19.73
N LYS A 391 -37.18 17.11 19.93
CA LYS A 391 -38.39 16.74 19.18
C LYS A 391 -38.17 16.46 17.69
N THR A 392 -36.92 16.48 17.20
CA THR A 392 -36.59 16.15 15.81
C THR A 392 -36.91 14.69 15.51
N LYS A 393 -37.56 14.46 14.37
CA LYS A 393 -37.90 13.13 13.85
C LYS A 393 -36.83 12.65 12.86
N PHE A 394 -36.51 11.36 12.89
CA PHE A 394 -35.65 10.71 11.90
C PHE A 394 -36.11 9.27 11.67
N SER A 395 -35.96 8.77 10.44
CA SER A 395 -36.42 7.43 10.07
C SER A 395 -35.24 6.50 9.86
N ALA A 396 -35.32 5.29 10.43
CA ALA A 396 -34.33 4.24 10.22
C ALA A 396 -34.98 2.99 9.60
N PRO A 397 -34.35 2.35 8.61
CA PRO A 397 -34.91 1.18 7.93
C PRO A 397 -34.99 -0.02 8.88
N LEU A 398 -36.11 -0.74 8.91
CA LEU A 398 -36.28 -1.99 9.67
C LEU A 398 -35.79 -3.20 8.88
N ASN A 399 -35.87 -3.14 7.55
CA ASN A 399 -35.27 -4.12 6.65
C ASN A 399 -34.57 -3.35 5.50
N PRO A 400 -33.23 -3.28 5.49
CA PRO A 400 -32.47 -2.51 4.50
C PRO A 400 -32.67 -2.96 3.04
N GLN A 401 -33.05 -4.23 2.81
CA GLN A 401 -33.29 -4.74 1.46
C GLN A 401 -34.49 -4.06 0.78
N LYS A 402 -35.50 -3.67 1.56
CA LYS A 402 -36.76 -3.08 1.05
C LYS A 402 -36.61 -1.71 0.43
N GLY A 403 -35.47 -1.05 0.64
CA GLY A 403 -35.10 0.17 -0.08
C GLY A 403 -34.68 -0.07 -1.53
N GLN A 404 -34.47 -1.31 -1.94
CA GLN A 404 -33.83 -1.66 -3.21
C GLN A 404 -34.83 -2.18 -4.24
N THR A 405 -34.58 -1.86 -5.51
CA THR A 405 -35.29 -2.44 -6.65
C THR A 405 -34.93 -3.92 -6.81
N ASN A 406 -35.90 -4.80 -7.11
CA ASN A 406 -35.65 -6.24 -7.30
C ASN A 406 -34.95 -6.96 -6.13
N GLN A 407 -35.22 -6.57 -4.88
CA GLN A 407 -34.60 -7.16 -3.69
C GLN A 407 -34.65 -8.71 -3.62
N GLN A 408 -35.62 -9.34 -4.28
CA GLN A 408 -35.77 -10.80 -4.30
C GLN A 408 -34.54 -11.55 -4.84
N ILE A 409 -33.69 -10.91 -5.65
CA ILE A 409 -32.47 -11.53 -6.18
C ILE A 409 -31.34 -11.56 -5.15
N ASN A 410 -31.42 -10.77 -4.07
CA ASN A 410 -30.28 -10.49 -3.21
C ASN A 410 -29.72 -11.75 -2.54
N TYR A 411 -30.59 -12.61 -2.02
CA TYR A 411 -30.19 -13.88 -1.40
C TYR A 411 -29.46 -14.77 -2.41
N GLN A 412 -30.05 -14.96 -3.60
CA GLN A 412 -29.47 -15.81 -4.64
C GLN A 412 -28.15 -15.24 -5.14
N LEU A 413 -28.08 -13.93 -5.37
CA LEU A 413 -26.86 -13.25 -5.79
C LEU A 413 -25.75 -13.37 -4.74
N PHE A 414 -26.05 -13.13 -3.47
CA PHE A 414 -25.10 -13.30 -2.37
C PHE A 414 -24.56 -14.73 -2.33
N SER A 415 -25.47 -15.71 -2.39
CA SER A 415 -25.13 -17.14 -2.37
C SER A 415 -24.22 -17.51 -3.54
N GLU A 416 -24.52 -17.08 -4.76
CA GLU A 416 -23.68 -17.34 -5.94
C GLU A 416 -22.28 -16.73 -5.78
N LEU A 417 -22.18 -15.50 -5.27
CA LEU A 417 -20.90 -14.80 -5.09
C LEU A 417 -19.97 -15.50 -4.09
N VAL A 418 -20.51 -16.13 -3.04
CA VAL A 418 -19.73 -16.90 -2.03
C VAL A 418 -19.61 -18.40 -2.35
N ASN A 419 -20.16 -18.84 -3.49
CA ASN A 419 -20.13 -20.23 -3.97
C ASN A 419 -19.52 -20.33 -5.37
N LYS A 420 -18.49 -19.53 -5.66
CA LYS A 420 -17.69 -19.58 -6.89
C LYS A 420 -18.45 -19.18 -8.17
N GLY A 421 -19.51 -18.40 -8.03
CA GLY A 421 -20.25 -17.88 -9.17
C GLY A 421 -19.41 -16.93 -10.02
N ILE A 422 -19.41 -17.15 -11.34
CA ILE A 422 -18.74 -16.30 -12.32
C ILE A 422 -19.68 -15.13 -12.66
N ILE A 423 -19.20 -13.89 -12.60
CA ILE A 423 -20.04 -12.67 -12.76
C ILE A 423 -20.92 -12.72 -14.03
N ASN A 424 -20.36 -13.12 -15.18
CA ASN A 424 -21.13 -13.23 -16.42
C ASN A 424 -22.25 -14.28 -16.34
N ARG A 425 -21.98 -15.43 -15.72
CA ARG A 425 -22.99 -16.50 -15.55
C ARG A 425 -24.07 -16.11 -14.55
N ILE A 426 -23.68 -15.41 -13.48
CA ILE A 426 -24.62 -14.85 -12.50
C ILE A 426 -25.56 -13.86 -13.20
N ALA A 427 -25.00 -12.95 -14.01
CA ALA A 427 -25.76 -11.97 -14.75
C ALA A 427 -26.80 -12.60 -15.69
N GLU A 428 -26.39 -13.64 -16.42
CA GLU A 428 -27.27 -14.43 -17.30
C GLU A 428 -28.35 -15.17 -16.51
N LYS A 429 -27.96 -15.92 -15.47
CA LYS A 429 -28.86 -16.73 -14.64
C LYS A 429 -29.94 -15.88 -13.95
N LEU A 430 -29.53 -14.73 -13.41
CA LEU A 430 -30.43 -13.81 -12.69
C LEU A 430 -31.09 -12.77 -13.61
N ARG A 431 -30.71 -12.72 -14.89
CA ARG A 431 -31.16 -11.73 -15.88
C ARG A 431 -30.97 -10.28 -15.39
N ILE A 432 -29.77 -9.97 -14.91
CA ILE A 432 -29.39 -8.65 -14.38
C ILE A 432 -28.13 -8.11 -15.05
N ASN A 433 -27.93 -6.80 -15.01
CA ASN A 433 -26.70 -6.18 -15.52
C ASN A 433 -25.54 -6.28 -14.51
N HIS A 434 -24.32 -6.11 -15.00
CA HIS A 434 -23.12 -6.14 -14.16
C HIS A 434 -23.08 -5.00 -13.13
N ASP A 435 -23.58 -3.81 -13.48
CA ASP A 435 -23.60 -2.66 -12.56
C ASP A 435 -24.46 -2.94 -11.33
N LEU A 436 -25.61 -3.62 -11.49
CA LEU A 436 -26.43 -4.03 -10.36
C LEU A 436 -25.68 -5.01 -9.47
N ILE A 437 -24.96 -5.99 -10.03
CA ILE A 437 -24.13 -6.92 -9.25
C ILE A 437 -23.12 -6.17 -8.38
N TYR A 438 -22.36 -5.25 -8.98
CA TYR A 438 -21.36 -4.47 -8.24
C TYR A 438 -21.98 -3.55 -7.18
N SER A 439 -23.11 -2.89 -7.48
CA SER A 439 -23.84 -2.11 -6.48
C SER A 439 -24.38 -2.97 -5.33
N ARG A 440 -24.71 -4.24 -5.60
CA ARG A 440 -25.15 -5.20 -4.59
C ARG A 440 -24.00 -5.72 -3.75
N ILE A 441 -22.81 -5.91 -4.32
CA ILE A 441 -21.60 -6.22 -3.54
C ILE A 441 -21.35 -5.12 -2.50
N GLU A 442 -21.46 -3.84 -2.87
CA GLU A 442 -21.31 -2.74 -1.91
C GLU A 442 -22.38 -2.79 -0.79
N PHE A 443 -23.62 -3.09 -1.16
CA PHE A 443 -24.69 -3.26 -0.17
C PHE A 443 -24.41 -4.45 0.78
N PHE A 444 -24.07 -5.61 0.24
CA PHE A 444 -23.77 -6.83 1.02
C PHE A 444 -22.59 -6.60 1.96
N TYR A 445 -21.53 -5.96 1.47
CA TYR A 445 -20.38 -5.57 2.25
C TYR A 445 -20.78 -4.71 3.46
N ASN A 446 -21.58 -3.66 3.23
CA ASN A 446 -22.06 -2.82 4.31
C ASN A 446 -22.90 -3.61 5.31
N GLN A 447 -23.81 -4.49 4.85
CA GLN A 447 -24.62 -5.34 5.73
C GLN A 447 -23.76 -6.30 6.57
N CYS A 448 -22.76 -6.95 5.97
CA CYS A 448 -21.82 -7.82 6.67
C CYS A 448 -21.09 -7.07 7.79
N ILE A 449 -20.60 -5.85 7.52
CA ILE A 449 -19.96 -5.02 8.55
C ILE A 449 -20.94 -4.67 9.67
N GLN A 450 -22.14 -4.19 9.34
CA GLN A 450 -23.14 -3.82 10.36
C GLN A 450 -23.50 -5.02 11.24
N PHE A 451 -23.74 -6.18 10.62
CA PHE A 451 -24.08 -7.42 11.29
C PHE A 451 -22.96 -7.87 12.24
N GLU A 452 -21.73 -8.01 11.72
CA GLU A 452 -20.60 -8.46 12.53
C GLU A 452 -20.29 -7.49 13.66
N GLN A 453 -20.20 -6.19 13.40
CA GLN A 453 -19.83 -5.20 14.42
C GLN A 453 -20.85 -5.16 15.56
N TYR A 454 -22.15 -5.34 15.26
CA TYR A 454 -23.17 -5.51 16.31
C TYR A 454 -22.92 -6.76 17.16
N HIS A 455 -22.68 -7.91 16.52
CA HIS A 455 -22.44 -9.16 17.23
C HIS A 455 -21.15 -9.14 18.05
N LEU A 456 -20.08 -8.53 17.54
CA LEU A 456 -18.83 -8.34 18.28
C LEU A 456 -19.05 -7.42 19.48
N ASN A 457 -19.60 -6.21 19.28
CA ASN A 457 -19.86 -5.28 20.39
C ASN A 457 -20.72 -5.90 21.49
N LYS A 458 -21.71 -6.72 21.12
CA LYS A 458 -22.60 -7.40 22.06
C LYS A 458 -21.97 -8.61 22.75
N ASN A 459 -20.98 -9.28 22.16
CA ASN A 459 -20.54 -10.60 22.65
C ASN A 459 -19.04 -10.74 22.90
N ILE A 460 -18.22 -9.74 22.60
CA ILE A 460 -16.74 -9.83 22.74
C ILE A 460 -16.32 -10.19 24.17
N TYR A 461 -17.07 -9.72 25.17
CA TYR A 461 -16.82 -10.04 26.59
C TYR A 461 -16.88 -11.55 26.89
N LYS A 462 -17.55 -12.36 26.06
CA LYS A 462 -17.62 -13.82 26.22
C LYS A 462 -16.30 -14.52 25.93
N LEU A 463 -15.33 -13.81 25.35
CA LEU A 463 -13.96 -14.31 25.19
C LEU A 463 -13.13 -14.16 26.48
N LYS A 464 -13.70 -13.54 27.53
CA LYS A 464 -13.00 -13.31 28.78
C LYS A 464 -12.46 -14.62 29.36
N ASN A 465 -11.18 -14.60 29.76
CA ASN A 465 -10.44 -15.74 30.32
C ASN A 465 -10.30 -16.98 29.41
N LYS A 466 -10.70 -16.91 28.12
CA LYS A 466 -10.45 -18.00 27.18
C LYS A 466 -8.97 -18.04 26.78
N LYS A 467 -8.54 -19.13 26.16
CA LYS A 467 -7.28 -19.23 25.44
C LYS A 467 -7.56 -19.07 23.94
N LEU A 468 -6.75 -18.28 23.24
CA LEU A 468 -6.80 -18.16 21.79
C LEU A 468 -5.57 -18.80 21.16
N ASN A 469 -5.79 -19.69 20.20
CA ASN A 469 -4.73 -20.37 19.47
C ASN A 469 -4.74 -19.88 18.03
N LEU A 470 -3.91 -18.90 17.70
CA LEU A 470 -4.01 -18.12 16.47
C LEU A 470 -2.94 -18.51 15.47
N SER A 471 -3.30 -18.56 14.19
CA SER A 471 -2.36 -18.60 13.07
C SER A 471 -2.49 -17.35 12.19
N MET A 472 -1.35 -16.85 11.69
CA MET A 472 -1.28 -15.66 10.85
C MET A 472 -0.38 -15.88 9.63
N ASP A 473 -0.87 -15.48 8.46
CA ASP A 473 -0.14 -15.58 7.19
C ASP A 473 -0.63 -14.50 6.19
N ARG A 474 0.11 -14.31 5.10
CA ARG A 474 -0.20 -13.38 4.00
C ARG A 474 -0.42 -14.11 2.69
N GLN A 475 -1.55 -13.83 2.05
CA GLN A 475 -1.84 -14.30 0.70
C GLN A 475 -1.67 -13.18 -0.31
N SER A 476 -0.82 -13.40 -1.32
CA SER A 476 -0.65 -12.50 -2.44
C SER A 476 -1.48 -12.94 -3.65
N PHE A 477 -2.11 -12.00 -4.34
CA PHE A 477 -2.81 -12.24 -5.60
C PHE A 477 -2.77 -10.99 -6.50
N TYR A 478 -2.99 -11.20 -7.80
CA TYR A 478 -3.00 -10.13 -8.79
C TYR A 478 -4.43 -9.69 -9.09
N SER A 479 -4.60 -8.39 -9.26
CA SER A 479 -5.85 -7.78 -9.71
C SER A 479 -5.58 -6.84 -10.87
N ASN A 480 -6.54 -6.77 -11.80
CA ASN A 480 -6.43 -5.95 -13.01
C ASN A 480 -7.44 -4.81 -12.95
N TRP A 481 -7.04 -3.65 -13.46
CA TRP A 481 -7.92 -2.51 -13.56
C TRP A 481 -8.85 -2.65 -14.76
N THR A 482 -10.11 -2.24 -14.61
CA THR A 482 -11.14 -2.35 -15.66
C THR A 482 -10.91 -1.39 -16.85
N SER A 483 -9.89 -0.55 -16.79
CA SER A 483 -9.58 0.37 -17.88
C SER A 483 -8.80 -0.36 -18.98
N LYS A 484 -9.39 -0.45 -20.18
CA LYS A 484 -8.70 -0.96 -21.38
C LYS A 484 -7.43 -0.17 -21.74
N ARG A 485 -7.24 1.03 -21.18
CA ARG A 485 -6.05 1.89 -21.40
C ARG A 485 -4.88 1.58 -20.45
N ASP A 486 -5.09 0.79 -19.39
CA ASP A 486 -4.02 0.40 -18.45
C ASP A 486 -4.25 -1.04 -17.97
N ALA A 487 -3.70 -2.00 -18.72
CA ALA A 487 -3.87 -3.43 -18.51
C ALA A 487 -2.88 -4.06 -17.50
N ARG A 488 -2.04 -3.24 -16.85
CA ARG A 488 -1.04 -3.74 -15.88
C ARG A 488 -1.68 -4.22 -14.58
N ARG A 489 -1.01 -5.19 -13.95
CA ARG A 489 -1.52 -5.90 -12.77
C ARG A 489 -1.09 -5.17 -11.50
N THR A 490 -1.97 -5.15 -10.51
CA THR A 490 -1.67 -4.68 -9.16
C THR A 490 -1.54 -5.89 -8.24
N LEU A 491 -0.39 -6.01 -7.57
CA LEU A 491 -0.18 -7.01 -6.53
C LEU A 491 -0.90 -6.57 -5.25
N LEU A 492 -1.84 -7.40 -4.82
CA LEU A 492 -2.57 -7.23 -3.57
C LEU A 492 -2.13 -8.31 -2.59
N VAL A 493 -1.96 -7.91 -1.33
CA VAL A 493 -1.51 -8.74 -0.23
C VAL A 493 -2.54 -8.67 0.88
N ASN A 494 -3.11 -9.82 1.21
CA ASN A 494 -4.09 -9.99 2.28
C ASN A 494 -3.44 -10.66 3.49
N THR A 495 -3.38 -9.96 4.62
CA THR A 495 -2.90 -10.50 5.90
C THR A 495 -4.10 -10.99 6.69
N SER A 496 -4.11 -12.25 7.11
CA SER A 496 -5.24 -12.83 7.86
C SER A 496 -4.77 -13.50 9.14
N THR A 497 -5.56 -13.35 10.20
CA THR A 497 -5.36 -14.03 11.49
C THR A 497 -6.59 -14.84 11.83
N VAL A 498 -6.39 -16.12 12.12
CA VAL A 498 -7.46 -17.11 12.31
C VAL A 498 -7.20 -17.91 13.58
N ASP A 499 -8.25 -18.16 14.36
CA ASP A 499 -8.20 -19.10 15.47
C ASP A 499 -8.19 -20.55 14.94
N ASN A 500 -7.18 -21.31 15.31
CA ASN A 500 -6.91 -22.67 14.84
C ASN A 500 -7.98 -23.67 15.30
N ASP A 501 -8.58 -23.46 16.47
CA ASP A 501 -9.53 -24.42 17.05
C ASP A 501 -10.94 -24.21 16.47
N SER A 502 -11.41 -22.97 16.49
CA SER A 502 -12.75 -22.60 16.03
C SER A 502 -12.84 -22.33 14.53
N ARG A 503 -11.72 -22.05 13.86
CA ARG A 503 -11.64 -21.50 12.50
C ARG A 503 -12.27 -20.11 12.35
N PHE A 504 -12.44 -19.40 13.46
CA PHE A 504 -12.95 -18.04 13.46
C PHE A 504 -11.87 -17.09 12.92
N VAL A 505 -12.22 -16.27 11.94
CA VAL A 505 -11.29 -15.34 11.30
C VAL A 505 -11.41 -14.00 11.99
N LEU A 506 -10.43 -13.66 12.83
CA LEU A 506 -10.42 -12.43 13.62
C LEU A 506 -10.23 -11.19 12.73
N GLY A 507 -9.47 -11.33 11.65
CA GLY A 507 -9.28 -10.25 10.68
C GLY A 507 -8.71 -10.74 9.35
N SER A 508 -9.02 -10.01 8.28
CA SER A 508 -8.47 -10.22 6.94
C SER A 508 -8.24 -8.85 6.28
N THR A 509 -7.02 -8.33 6.38
CA THR A 509 -6.67 -6.95 6.02
C THR A 509 -5.89 -6.93 4.71
N LEU A 510 -6.48 -6.27 3.70
CA LEU A 510 -5.86 -6.07 2.40
C LEU A 510 -5.04 -4.78 2.38
N ASN A 511 -3.87 -4.81 1.74
CA ASN A 511 -2.97 -3.66 1.56
C ASN A 511 -3.46 -2.63 0.51
N PHE A 512 -4.77 -2.36 0.45
CA PHE A 512 -5.39 -1.49 -0.54
C PHE A 512 -6.49 -0.64 0.09
N ASP A 513 -6.42 0.67 -0.15
CA ASP A 513 -7.42 1.61 0.35
C ASP A 513 -8.39 2.06 -0.75
N PHE A 514 -9.50 1.34 -0.90
CA PHE A 514 -10.55 1.70 -1.85
C PHE A 514 -11.32 3.00 -1.49
N THR A 515 -11.05 3.61 -0.33
CA THR A 515 -11.65 4.91 0.06
C THR A 515 -10.80 6.11 -0.32
N SER A 516 -9.51 5.89 -0.63
CA SER A 516 -8.57 6.97 -0.99
C SER A 516 -8.93 7.66 -2.32
N ASP A 517 -8.71 8.97 -2.36
CA ASP A 517 -8.69 9.76 -3.59
C ASP A 517 -7.26 9.96 -4.06
N TYR A 518 -6.85 9.12 -5.00
CA TYR A 518 -5.53 9.16 -5.63
C TYR A 518 -5.17 10.56 -6.16
N LYS A 519 -6.11 11.21 -6.87
CA LYS A 519 -5.84 12.50 -7.52
C LYS A 519 -5.63 13.60 -6.50
N ALA A 520 -6.44 13.62 -5.45
CA ALA A 520 -6.31 14.59 -4.37
C ALA A 520 -5.00 14.40 -3.60
N LEU A 521 -4.66 13.15 -3.24
CA LEU A 521 -3.46 12.84 -2.48
C LEU A 521 -2.17 13.07 -3.30
N SER A 522 -2.16 12.71 -4.58
CA SER A 522 -1.00 12.98 -5.45
C SER A 522 -0.68 14.48 -5.56
N LYS A 523 -1.70 15.33 -5.74
CA LYS A 523 -1.52 16.79 -5.73
C LYS A 523 -0.99 17.29 -4.38
N GLU A 524 -1.53 16.77 -3.29
CA GLU A 524 -1.10 17.12 -1.94
C GLU A 524 0.35 16.69 -1.69
N PHE A 525 0.77 15.49 -2.13
CA PHE A 525 2.12 14.97 -1.95
C PHE A 525 3.17 15.83 -2.65
N ILE A 526 2.87 16.27 -3.88
CA ILE A 526 3.72 17.21 -4.63
C ILE A 526 3.77 18.56 -3.89
N ARG A 527 2.61 19.10 -3.51
CA ARG A 527 2.49 20.41 -2.84
C ARG A 527 3.30 20.50 -1.55
N ILE A 528 3.30 19.44 -0.74
CA ILE A 528 3.99 19.43 0.57
C ILE A 528 5.40 18.82 0.51
N GLY A 529 5.88 18.46 -0.70
CA GLY A 529 7.21 17.89 -0.90
C GLY A 529 7.42 16.56 -0.16
N GLU A 530 6.48 15.61 -0.22
CA GLU A 530 6.66 14.32 0.46
C GLU A 530 7.86 13.53 -0.07
N TYR A 531 8.18 13.66 -1.36
CA TYR A 531 9.26 12.95 -2.03
C TYR A 531 10.66 13.32 -1.53
N SER A 532 10.84 14.56 -1.04
CA SER A 532 12.11 15.03 -0.49
C SER A 532 12.30 14.68 0.99
N LYS A 533 11.26 14.18 1.66
CA LYS A 533 11.32 13.80 3.08
C LYS A 533 11.74 12.34 3.24
N GLU A 534 12.50 12.09 4.31
CA GLU A 534 12.77 10.73 4.77
C GLU A 534 11.46 9.96 5.00
N PRO A 535 11.39 8.66 4.69
CA PRO A 535 10.14 7.89 4.76
C PRO A 535 9.40 8.06 6.08
N PHE A 536 10.07 7.93 7.22
CA PHE A 536 9.41 8.04 8.51
C PHE A 536 8.95 9.47 8.88
N LYS A 537 9.42 10.50 8.17
CA LYS A 537 9.00 11.91 8.33
C LYS A 537 7.83 12.29 7.41
N ARG A 538 7.46 11.42 6.47
CA ARG A 538 6.36 11.66 5.54
C ARG A 538 5.02 11.72 6.27
N ARG A 539 4.15 12.64 5.85
CA ARG A 539 2.79 12.83 6.38
C ARG A 539 1.88 11.65 6.06
N TYR A 540 2.11 10.99 4.93
CA TYR A 540 1.29 9.90 4.39
C TYR A 540 2.13 8.66 4.07
N GLN A 541 3.08 8.36 4.95
CA GLN A 541 4.05 7.28 4.76
C GLN A 541 3.42 5.91 4.57
N GLN A 542 2.21 5.66 5.06
CA GLN A 542 1.53 4.38 4.90
C GLN A 542 1.22 4.06 3.43
N TYR A 543 1.12 5.05 2.54
CA TYR A 543 0.82 4.80 1.13
C TYR A 543 2.08 4.53 0.33
N ILE A 544 1.93 3.70 -0.71
CA ILE A 544 2.95 3.51 -1.74
C ILE A 544 2.78 4.62 -2.76
N LEU A 545 3.82 5.45 -2.94
CA LEU A 545 3.82 6.47 -3.97
C LEU A 545 3.91 5.79 -5.35
N PRO A 546 3.14 6.24 -6.36
CA PRO A 546 3.14 5.62 -7.69
C PRO A 546 4.50 5.51 -8.36
N GLU A 547 5.35 6.50 -8.12
CA GLU A 547 6.71 6.55 -8.66
C GLU A 547 7.67 5.61 -7.90
N GLU A 548 7.36 5.25 -6.66
CA GLU A 548 8.14 4.33 -5.83
C GLU A 548 7.72 2.86 -5.98
N GLY A 549 6.46 2.61 -6.39
CA GLY A 549 5.92 1.26 -6.54
C GLY A 549 6.09 0.65 -7.93
N ILE A 550 7.03 1.16 -8.74
CA ILE A 550 7.46 0.50 -9.97
C ILE A 550 8.33 -0.69 -9.56
N SER A 551 7.79 -1.90 -9.68
CA SER A 551 8.56 -3.14 -9.52
C SER A 551 9.64 -3.22 -10.61
N GLU A 552 10.73 -3.94 -10.35
CA GLU A 552 11.69 -4.30 -11.41
C GLU A 552 11.01 -5.12 -12.51
N ASP A 553 9.92 -5.81 -12.17
CA ASP A 553 8.96 -6.41 -13.09
C ASP A 553 8.04 -5.35 -13.71
N GLN A 554 8.25 -5.06 -15.00
CA GLN A 554 7.48 -4.06 -15.77
C GLN A 554 5.98 -4.41 -15.89
N THR A 555 5.57 -5.63 -15.54
CA THR A 555 4.16 -6.07 -15.59
C THR A 555 3.34 -5.62 -14.38
N ILE A 556 3.99 -5.16 -13.31
CA ILE A 556 3.36 -4.74 -12.06
C ILE A 556 3.43 -3.22 -11.89
N LYS A 557 2.29 -2.57 -11.64
CA LYS A 557 2.24 -1.14 -11.33
C LYS A 557 1.32 -0.83 -10.15
N THR A 558 1.64 0.26 -9.47
CA THR A 558 0.71 0.92 -8.55
C THR A 558 -0.60 1.30 -9.24
N PRO A 559 -1.72 1.24 -8.52
CA PRO A 559 -3.02 1.53 -9.10
C PRO A 559 -3.18 2.99 -9.56
N THR A 560 -3.99 3.22 -10.59
CA THR A 560 -4.29 4.57 -11.12
C THR A 560 -5.49 5.24 -10.44
N LYS A 561 -6.28 4.46 -9.71
CA LYS A 561 -7.35 4.91 -8.82
C LYS A 561 -7.13 4.27 -7.47
N HIS A 562 -7.38 5.02 -6.41
CA HIS A 562 -7.07 4.60 -5.05
C HIS A 562 -5.56 4.37 -4.85
N LEU A 563 -5.16 3.97 -3.65
CA LEU A 563 -3.77 3.80 -3.27
C LEU A 563 -3.53 2.44 -2.64
N LEU A 564 -2.34 1.91 -2.89
CA LEU A 564 -1.82 0.78 -2.12
C LEU A 564 -1.28 1.28 -0.79
N VAL A 565 -1.50 0.48 0.24
CA VAL A 565 -0.88 0.63 1.55
C VAL A 565 0.40 -0.21 1.56
N GLN A 566 1.45 0.33 2.14
CA GLN A 566 2.69 -0.40 2.38
C GLN A 566 2.40 -1.62 3.26
N GLN A 567 2.92 -2.77 2.86
CA GLN A 567 2.60 -4.05 3.51
C GLN A 567 2.89 -4.02 5.01
N THR A 568 4.01 -3.45 5.45
CA THR A 568 4.36 -3.36 6.88
C THR A 568 3.36 -2.50 7.67
N TYR A 569 2.91 -1.36 7.12
CA TYR A 569 1.89 -0.52 7.78
C TYR A 569 0.53 -1.23 7.83
N SER A 570 0.19 -2.01 6.80
CA SER A 570 -0.99 -2.86 6.80
C SER A 570 -0.94 -3.93 7.89
N ILE A 571 0.24 -4.50 8.19
CA ILE A 571 0.41 -5.49 9.28
C ILE A 571 0.30 -4.81 10.65
N PHE A 572 0.96 -3.66 10.84
CA PHE A 572 0.80 -2.87 12.07
C PHE A 572 -0.66 -2.59 12.38
N ALA A 573 -1.41 -2.11 11.38
CA ALA A 573 -2.82 -1.83 11.54
C ALA A 573 -3.66 -3.10 11.72
N HIS A 574 -3.33 -4.20 11.04
CA HIS A 574 -3.98 -5.50 11.24
C HIS A 574 -3.88 -5.93 12.71
N LEU A 575 -2.68 -5.95 13.28
CA LEU A 575 -2.44 -6.36 14.67
C LEU A 575 -3.13 -5.42 15.68
N GLU A 576 -3.19 -4.12 15.41
CA GLU A 576 -3.96 -3.17 16.23
C GLU A 576 -5.47 -3.47 16.22
N MET A 577 -6.01 -3.82 15.05
CA MET A 577 -7.43 -4.20 14.93
C MET A 577 -7.77 -5.50 15.68
N LEU A 578 -6.77 -6.32 16.05
CA LEU A 578 -6.97 -7.54 16.84
C LEU A 578 -7.02 -7.29 18.36
N LYS A 579 -6.50 -6.16 18.86
CA LYS A 579 -6.45 -5.86 20.30
C LYS A 579 -7.78 -6.01 21.05
N PRO A 580 -8.94 -5.59 20.49
CA PRO A 580 -10.22 -5.78 21.16
C PRO A 580 -10.57 -7.26 21.45
N PHE A 581 -10.04 -8.21 20.66
CA PHE A 581 -10.18 -9.64 20.94
C PHE A 581 -9.25 -10.09 22.07
N PHE A 582 -8.12 -9.40 22.27
CA PHE A 582 -7.07 -9.79 23.21
C PHE A 582 -7.31 -9.25 24.62
N ASP A 583 -7.92 -8.08 24.77
CA ASP A 583 -8.03 -7.37 26.06
C ASP A 583 -8.66 -8.22 27.18
N GLY A 584 -9.70 -9.01 26.87
CA GLY A 584 -10.37 -9.87 27.86
C GLY A 584 -9.82 -11.30 28.00
N VAL A 585 -9.05 -11.79 27.03
CA VAL A 585 -8.60 -13.19 26.93
C VAL A 585 -7.58 -13.52 28.02
N GLY A 586 -7.47 -14.77 28.44
CA GLY A 586 -6.51 -15.20 29.47
C GLY A 586 -5.09 -15.39 28.92
N LYS A 587 -4.96 -16.17 27.84
CA LYS A 587 -3.68 -16.48 27.18
C LYS A 587 -3.83 -16.52 25.65
N ILE A 588 -2.82 -16.06 24.93
CA ILE A 588 -2.81 -16.01 23.47
C ILE A 588 -1.55 -16.72 22.95
N ASN A 589 -1.75 -17.70 22.09
CA ASN A 589 -0.70 -18.36 21.34
C ASN A 589 -0.80 -17.88 19.88
N LEU A 590 0.26 -17.32 19.31
CA LEU A 590 0.28 -16.80 17.94
C LEU A 590 1.40 -17.42 17.09
N TYR A 591 1.00 -18.15 16.06
CA TYR A 591 1.91 -18.79 15.10
C TYR A 591 1.87 -18.02 13.78
N ALA A 592 2.99 -17.43 13.37
CA ALA A 592 3.09 -16.66 12.13
C ALA A 592 3.99 -17.38 11.10
N ASP A 593 3.69 -17.26 9.81
CA ASP A 593 4.57 -17.78 8.74
C ASP A 593 5.92 -17.04 8.67
N ASP A 594 6.92 -17.60 7.98
CA ASP A 594 8.29 -17.06 7.90
C ASP A 594 8.36 -15.76 7.09
N ASP A 595 8.01 -14.65 7.76
CA ASP A 595 8.08 -13.31 7.21
C ASP A 595 8.82 -12.35 8.14
N ASN A 596 9.88 -11.73 7.61
CA ASN A 596 10.68 -10.76 8.35
C ASN A 596 9.86 -9.56 8.89
N ALA A 597 8.75 -9.20 8.25
CA ALA A 597 7.88 -8.14 8.72
C ALA A 597 7.07 -8.55 9.96
N PHE A 598 6.72 -9.84 10.10
CA PHE A 598 5.95 -10.33 11.25
C PHE A 598 6.74 -10.26 12.55
N ASP A 599 8.03 -10.62 12.54
CA ASP A 599 8.94 -10.44 13.69
C ASP A 599 8.84 -9.02 14.25
N ILE A 600 9.06 -8.04 13.37
CA ILE A 600 9.11 -6.63 13.73
C ILE A 600 7.72 -6.12 14.16
N CYS A 601 6.66 -6.48 13.45
CA CYS A 601 5.33 -5.93 13.72
C CYS A 601 4.73 -6.53 15.00
N ILE A 602 4.87 -7.83 15.24
CA ILE A 602 4.35 -8.50 16.44
C ILE A 602 5.04 -7.93 17.69
N THR A 603 6.38 -7.94 17.72
CA THR A 603 7.17 -7.45 18.86
C THR A 603 6.88 -6.00 19.21
N LYS A 604 6.61 -5.15 18.20
CA LYS A 604 6.40 -3.72 18.43
C LYS A 604 4.95 -3.36 18.77
N THR A 605 3.97 -4.01 18.13
CA THR A 605 2.55 -3.67 18.30
C THR A 605 1.94 -4.27 19.55
N LEU A 606 2.33 -5.52 19.86
CA LEU A 606 1.76 -6.32 20.95
C LEU A 606 2.66 -6.34 22.19
N LYS A 607 3.51 -5.32 22.34
CA LYS A 607 4.53 -5.24 23.40
C LYS A 607 3.96 -5.41 24.81
N ASP A 608 2.76 -4.88 25.04
CA ASP A 608 2.15 -4.85 26.37
C ASP A 608 1.72 -6.27 26.76
N TYR A 609 1.06 -6.99 25.84
CA TYR A 609 0.69 -8.39 26.03
C TYR A 609 1.91 -9.33 26.16
N ILE A 610 3.01 -9.04 25.48
CA ILE A 610 4.26 -9.82 25.61
C ILE A 610 4.88 -9.58 27.00
N LYS A 611 4.97 -8.32 27.44
CA LYS A 611 5.52 -7.97 28.76
C LYS A 611 4.70 -8.53 29.92
N GLU A 612 3.38 -8.60 29.76
CA GLU A 612 2.47 -9.19 30.74
C GLU A 612 2.49 -10.73 30.75
N GLY A 613 3.22 -11.38 29.83
CA GLY A 613 3.22 -12.84 29.67
C GLY A 613 1.91 -13.41 29.11
N LYS A 614 1.02 -12.54 28.61
CA LYS A 614 -0.29 -12.91 28.06
C LYS A 614 -0.19 -13.49 26.64
N LEU A 615 0.79 -13.03 25.86
CA LEU A 615 1.01 -13.44 24.48
C LEU A 615 2.33 -14.21 24.35
N GLN A 616 2.22 -15.45 23.87
CA GLN A 616 3.33 -16.22 23.32
C GLN A 616 3.21 -16.22 21.80
N ALA A 617 4.27 -15.84 21.09
CA ALA A 617 4.30 -15.84 19.63
C ALA A 617 5.53 -16.59 19.11
N CYS A 618 5.44 -17.19 17.93
CA CYS A 618 6.62 -17.71 17.23
C CYS A 618 6.44 -17.61 15.71
N ILE A 619 7.56 -17.68 14.99
CA ILE A 619 7.56 -17.70 13.53
C ILE A 619 7.85 -19.13 13.06
N THR A 620 7.00 -19.71 12.22
CA THR A 620 7.19 -21.05 11.67
C THR A 620 8.04 -20.96 10.40
N ARG A 621 9.13 -21.74 10.32
CA ARG A 621 10.06 -21.79 9.19
C ARG A 621 10.08 -23.15 8.52
N ASN A 622 10.35 -23.14 7.21
CA ASN A 622 10.57 -24.37 6.44
C ASN A 622 12.01 -24.90 6.55
N SER A 623 12.97 -24.04 6.91
CA SER A 623 14.40 -24.37 7.04
C SER A 623 15.02 -23.68 8.26
N LYS A 624 16.18 -24.16 8.73
CA LYS A 624 16.93 -23.54 9.85
C LYS A 624 17.47 -22.15 9.51
N LEU A 625 17.74 -21.91 8.22
CA LEU A 625 18.22 -20.66 7.63
C LEU A 625 17.23 -20.24 6.55
N SER A 626 16.90 -18.96 6.42
CA SER A 626 15.97 -18.52 5.36
C SER A 626 16.65 -18.63 3.98
N GLU A 627 15.94 -19.14 2.97
CA GLU A 627 16.47 -19.20 1.60
C GLU A 627 16.68 -17.77 1.05
N GLY A 628 17.91 -17.42 0.67
CA GLY A 628 18.22 -16.15 0.02
C GLY A 628 18.74 -15.02 0.92
N GLU A 629 19.20 -15.32 2.14
CA GLU A 629 19.83 -14.34 3.03
C GLU A 629 21.00 -13.61 2.35
N THR A 630 20.86 -12.29 2.19
CA THR A 630 21.93 -11.43 1.70
C THR A 630 22.72 -10.84 2.88
N GLU A 631 23.95 -10.35 2.66
CA GLU A 631 24.72 -9.59 3.67
C GLU A 631 23.95 -8.39 4.29
N PHE A 632 22.86 -7.93 3.69
CA PHE A 632 22.04 -6.86 4.24
C PHE A 632 21.07 -7.36 5.33
N ASP A 633 20.67 -8.62 5.24
CA ASP A 633 19.76 -9.27 6.19
C ASP A 633 20.47 -9.69 7.48
N SER A 634 21.78 -9.99 7.42
CA SER A 634 22.61 -10.32 8.58
C SER A 634 22.69 -9.20 9.63
N ILE A 635 22.52 -7.93 9.22
CA ILE A 635 22.49 -6.76 10.12
C ILE A 635 21.23 -6.78 11.01
N PHE A 636 20.14 -7.41 10.54
CA PHE A 636 18.86 -7.50 11.25
C PHE A 636 18.67 -8.82 12.01
N GLN A 637 19.62 -9.75 11.87
CA GLN A 637 19.59 -11.06 12.50
C GLN A 637 19.92 -10.97 14.00
N TRP A 638 19.19 -11.79 14.76
CA TRP A 638 19.37 -12.01 16.19
C TRP A 638 20.50 -13.00 16.45
N THR A 639 20.96 -13.04 17.70
CA THR A 639 21.83 -14.10 18.24
C THR A 639 21.27 -15.51 17.94
N PRO A 640 22.13 -16.54 17.83
CA PRO A 640 21.70 -17.92 17.61
C PRO A 640 20.73 -18.37 18.70
N GLN A 641 19.61 -18.99 18.32
CA GLN A 641 18.65 -19.55 19.26
C GLN A 641 18.16 -20.93 18.82
N ILE A 642 17.61 -21.65 19.78
CA ILE A 642 17.06 -23.00 19.62
C ILE A 642 15.90 -22.92 18.62
N THR A 643 15.98 -23.73 17.57
CA THR A 643 14.93 -23.89 16.56
C THR A 643 14.41 -25.32 16.64
N PRO A 644 13.48 -25.64 17.55
CA PRO A 644 12.93 -26.97 17.64
C PRO A 644 12.17 -27.29 16.35
N LYS A 645 12.19 -28.56 15.96
CA LYS A 645 11.51 -29.06 14.78
C LYS A 645 10.28 -29.86 15.23
N ILE A 646 9.10 -29.39 14.85
CA ILE A 646 7.81 -30.01 15.17
C ILE A 646 7.06 -30.23 13.85
N ASP A 647 6.61 -31.45 13.61
CA ASP A 647 5.90 -31.86 12.38
C ASP A 647 6.58 -31.41 11.06
N GLY A 648 7.91 -31.45 11.03
CA GLY A 648 8.68 -31.08 9.85
C GLY A 648 8.99 -29.59 9.69
N LYS A 649 8.37 -28.70 10.48
CA LYS A 649 8.61 -27.25 10.49
C LYS A 649 9.51 -26.85 11.65
N TYR A 650 10.39 -25.87 11.41
CA TYR A 650 11.19 -25.26 12.47
C TYR A 650 10.42 -24.12 13.12
N LEU A 651 10.52 -23.97 14.44
CA LEU A 651 9.92 -22.83 15.15
C LEU A 651 11.02 -21.84 15.53
N ASP A 652 10.91 -20.60 15.07
CA ASP A 652 11.73 -19.50 15.57
C ASP A 652 11.07 -18.88 16.80
N LEU A 653 11.68 -19.15 17.94
CA LEU A 653 11.21 -18.76 19.27
C LEU A 653 11.77 -17.42 19.74
N LYS A 654 12.37 -16.60 18.85
CA LYS A 654 12.91 -15.25 19.16
C LYS A 654 11.94 -14.31 19.87
N LEU A 655 10.65 -14.59 19.79
CA LEU A 655 9.57 -13.80 20.38
C LEU A 655 9.25 -14.21 21.83
N LEU A 656 9.89 -15.27 22.35
CA LEU A 656 9.58 -15.87 23.65
C LEU A 656 10.73 -15.69 24.65
N SER A 657 10.38 -15.42 25.90
CA SER A 657 11.28 -15.53 27.05
C SER A 657 11.26 -16.94 27.63
N ASP A 658 10.05 -17.49 27.78
CA ASP A 658 9.78 -18.84 28.31
C ASP A 658 8.76 -19.55 27.40
N VAL A 659 9.03 -20.82 27.12
CA VAL A 659 8.26 -21.62 26.18
C VAL A 659 7.47 -22.66 26.97
N ASP A 660 6.16 -22.68 26.77
CA ASP A 660 5.27 -23.70 27.33
C ASP A 660 5.27 -24.91 26.39
N ASP A 661 5.37 -26.13 26.93
CA ASP A 661 5.33 -27.36 26.12
C ASP A 661 4.00 -27.45 25.35
N ASP A 662 2.89 -27.01 25.96
CA ASP A 662 1.57 -26.94 25.32
C ASP A 662 1.54 -25.93 24.16
N PHE A 663 2.37 -24.88 24.19
CA PHE A 663 2.52 -23.95 23.07
C PHE A 663 3.24 -24.60 21.88
N LEU A 664 4.25 -25.42 22.14
CA LEU A 664 5.02 -26.11 21.12
C LEU A 664 4.19 -27.18 20.41
N GLU A 665 3.45 -28.00 21.17
CA GLU A 665 2.60 -29.05 20.61
C GLU A 665 1.44 -28.51 19.75
N GLN A 666 0.94 -27.31 20.06
CA GLN A 666 -0.18 -26.69 19.33
C GLN A 666 0.26 -25.85 18.12
N ALA A 667 1.55 -25.83 17.80
CA ALA A 667 2.09 -25.00 16.72
C ALA A 667 1.52 -25.39 15.34
N SER A 668 0.70 -24.51 14.76
CA SER A 668 0.04 -24.81 13.50
C SER A 668 -0.34 -23.55 12.71
N LEU A 669 -0.13 -23.59 11.39
CA LEU A 669 -0.69 -22.63 10.42
C LEU A 669 -2.00 -23.09 9.78
N ASN A 670 -2.54 -24.25 10.21
CA ASN A 670 -3.68 -24.88 9.55
C ASN A 670 -4.93 -23.99 9.52
N GLY A 671 -5.13 -23.10 10.49
CA GLY A 671 -6.28 -22.19 10.53
C GLY A 671 -6.28 -21.21 9.37
N VAL A 672 -5.21 -20.44 9.23
CA VAL A 672 -5.07 -19.46 8.16
C VAL A 672 -4.96 -20.13 6.79
N ASP A 673 -4.25 -21.26 6.67
CA ASP A 673 -4.17 -22.04 5.43
C ASP A 673 -5.55 -22.52 4.96
N ASN A 674 -6.36 -23.02 5.89
CA ASN A 674 -7.72 -23.45 5.60
C ASN A 674 -8.58 -22.27 5.11
N TYR A 675 -8.51 -21.13 5.79
CA TYR A 675 -9.24 -19.94 5.38
C TYR A 675 -8.81 -19.44 3.99
N PHE A 676 -7.52 -19.45 3.69
CA PHE A 676 -7.01 -19.13 2.35
C PHE A 676 -7.47 -20.11 1.28
N GLN A 677 -7.61 -21.40 1.59
CA GLN A 677 -8.23 -22.37 0.68
C GLN A 677 -9.71 -22.09 0.48
N ILE A 678 -10.44 -21.70 1.54
CA ILE A 678 -11.84 -21.29 1.47
C ILE A 678 -11.98 -20.10 0.51
N LEU A 679 -11.18 -19.04 0.68
CA LEU A 679 -11.17 -17.87 -0.20
C LEU A 679 -10.97 -18.29 -1.67
N ARG A 680 -9.94 -19.09 -1.97
CA ARG A 680 -9.62 -19.53 -3.34
C ARG A 680 -10.70 -20.42 -3.97
N ARG A 681 -11.34 -21.28 -3.18
CA ARG A 681 -12.35 -22.24 -3.69
C ARG A 681 -13.73 -21.59 -3.85
N ARG A 682 -14.02 -20.52 -3.13
CA ARG A 682 -15.35 -19.89 -3.07
C ARG A 682 -15.43 -18.54 -3.77
N LEU A 683 -14.34 -17.79 -3.83
CA LEU A 683 -14.32 -16.51 -4.53
C LEU A 683 -13.64 -16.69 -5.88
N ASN A 684 -14.43 -16.67 -6.97
CA ASN A 684 -13.90 -16.74 -8.33
C ASN A 684 -12.89 -15.62 -8.62
N MET A 685 -13.02 -14.47 -7.94
CA MET A 685 -12.09 -13.34 -8.08
C MET A 685 -10.68 -13.60 -7.50
N LEU A 686 -10.50 -14.64 -6.70
CA LEU A 686 -9.23 -15.01 -6.04
C LEU A 686 -8.65 -16.32 -6.57
N GLU A 687 -9.20 -16.86 -7.66
CA GLU A 687 -8.60 -18.03 -8.31
C GLU A 687 -7.21 -17.68 -8.83
N ARG A 688 -6.28 -18.65 -8.72
CA ARG A 688 -4.97 -18.48 -9.32
C ARG A 688 -5.17 -18.31 -10.82
N PRO A 689 -4.55 -17.30 -11.43
CA PRO A 689 -4.53 -17.21 -12.87
C PRO A 689 -3.88 -18.48 -13.46
N ILE A 690 -4.58 -19.17 -14.38
CA ILE A 690 -3.95 -20.21 -15.19
C ILE A 690 -2.95 -19.50 -16.12
N LYS A 691 -1.67 -19.86 -16.01
CA LYS A 691 -0.68 -19.50 -17.03
C LYS A 691 -1.11 -20.18 -18.33
N ALA A 692 -1.39 -19.41 -19.38
CA ALA A 692 -1.57 -20.01 -20.70
C ALA A 692 -0.32 -20.84 -21.04
N ALA A 693 -0.51 -22.09 -21.50
CA ALA A 693 0.57 -22.88 -22.06
C ALA A 693 1.10 -22.14 -23.29
N VAL A 694 2.39 -21.81 -23.28
CA VAL A 694 3.06 -21.31 -24.48
C VAL A 694 3.02 -22.47 -25.48
N ASN A 695 2.34 -22.29 -26.61
CA ASN A 695 2.31 -23.29 -27.67
C ASN A 695 3.75 -23.64 -28.07
N SER A 696 4.22 -24.83 -27.68
CA SER A 696 5.55 -25.35 -28.02
C SER A 696 5.69 -25.75 -29.49
N ASN A 697 4.65 -25.56 -30.32
CA ASN A 697 4.57 -26.02 -31.71
C ASN A 697 4.59 -24.91 -32.76
N LYS A 698 5.53 -23.96 -32.65
CA LYS A 698 6.00 -23.18 -33.82
C LYS A 698 7.53 -22.97 -33.76
N LYS A 699 8.27 -24.08 -33.86
CA LYS A 699 9.54 -24.09 -34.58
C LYS A 699 9.21 -24.32 -36.06
N GLN A 700 8.90 -23.25 -36.77
CA GLN A 700 9.13 -23.23 -38.21
C GLN A 700 9.58 -21.83 -38.57
N GLU A 701 10.81 -21.80 -39.08
CA GLU A 701 11.54 -20.64 -39.52
C GLU A 701 10.74 -19.87 -40.56
N VAL A 702 10.49 -18.60 -40.30
CA VAL A 702 10.42 -17.59 -41.35
C VAL A 702 11.32 -16.44 -40.89
N LYS A 703 12.49 -16.37 -41.50
CA LYS A 703 13.32 -15.16 -41.51
C LYS A 703 12.53 -14.08 -42.23
N ASN A 704 12.14 -13.02 -41.52
CA ASN A 704 12.29 -11.62 -41.91
C ASN A 704 11.47 -10.70 -40.98
N ASP A 705 11.98 -9.50 -40.80
CA ASP A 705 11.44 -8.34 -40.09
C ASP A 705 11.64 -8.24 -38.57
N LEU A 706 12.79 -7.63 -38.25
CA LEU A 706 13.15 -6.99 -36.98
C LEU A 706 12.28 -5.75 -36.72
N SER A 707 11.06 -5.92 -36.21
CA SER A 707 10.40 -4.90 -35.39
C SER A 707 9.18 -5.44 -34.65
N SER A 708 9.41 -6.00 -33.46
CA SER A 708 8.52 -5.95 -32.29
C SER A 708 8.96 -7.04 -31.32
N GLU A 709 9.75 -6.68 -30.31
CA GLU A 709 9.84 -7.45 -29.08
C GLU A 709 8.50 -7.35 -28.35
N SER A 710 7.48 -8.03 -28.87
CA SER A 710 6.34 -8.45 -28.07
C SER A 710 6.83 -9.59 -27.19
N GLN A 711 7.47 -9.24 -26.07
CA GLN A 711 7.64 -10.19 -24.97
C GLN A 711 6.26 -10.71 -24.60
N TYR A 712 6.03 -11.96 -24.97
CA TYR A 712 4.79 -12.70 -24.80
C TYR A 712 4.10 -12.35 -23.48
N GLU A 713 3.03 -11.57 -23.57
CA GLU A 713 2.11 -11.33 -22.48
C GLU A 713 1.58 -12.70 -22.04
N THR A 714 1.95 -13.14 -20.84
CA THR A 714 1.32 -14.30 -20.22
C THR A 714 -0.13 -13.94 -19.89
N TRP A 715 -1.02 -14.16 -20.83
CA TRP A 715 -2.46 -13.98 -20.64
C TRP A 715 -2.95 -15.01 -19.63
N ASN A 716 -3.45 -14.51 -18.51
CA ASN A 716 -4.07 -15.32 -17.48
C ASN A 716 -5.54 -15.52 -17.86
N ILE A 717 -5.97 -16.77 -18.03
CA ILE A 717 -7.27 -17.14 -18.61
C ILE A 717 -8.47 -16.75 -17.73
N TYR A 718 -8.27 -16.38 -16.44
CA TYR A 718 -9.36 -16.00 -15.53
C TYR A 718 -9.24 -14.56 -14.97
N GLY A 719 -10.31 -13.79 -15.18
CA GLY A 719 -10.89 -12.83 -14.22
C GLY A 719 -10.11 -11.58 -13.81
N SER A 720 -9.99 -10.58 -14.70
CA SER A 720 -9.53 -9.23 -14.38
C SER A 720 -10.55 -8.45 -13.51
N TYR A 721 -10.56 -8.66 -12.19
CA TYR A 721 -11.52 -7.98 -11.28
C TYR A 721 -10.93 -6.74 -10.62
N ASN A 722 -11.78 -5.72 -10.40
CA ASN A 722 -11.41 -4.46 -9.75
C ASN A 722 -11.04 -4.68 -8.26
N PRO A 723 -9.87 -4.18 -7.79
CA PRO A 723 -9.42 -4.33 -6.40
C PRO A 723 -10.43 -3.93 -5.33
N LYS A 724 -11.26 -2.91 -5.60
CA LYS A 724 -12.31 -2.44 -4.67
C LYS A 724 -13.28 -3.57 -4.33
N TYR A 725 -13.82 -4.24 -5.34
CA TYR A 725 -14.81 -5.31 -5.12
C TYR A 725 -14.17 -6.57 -4.57
N ILE A 726 -12.90 -6.84 -4.89
CA ILE A 726 -12.16 -7.94 -4.25
C ILE A 726 -12.02 -7.70 -2.75
N SER A 727 -11.66 -6.48 -2.35
CA SER A 727 -11.57 -6.09 -0.94
C SER A 727 -12.89 -6.33 -0.21
N MET A 728 -14.00 -5.93 -0.83
CA MET A 728 -15.34 -6.13 -0.29
C MET A 728 -15.73 -7.62 -0.24
N MET A 729 -15.40 -8.40 -1.27
CA MET A 729 -15.71 -9.83 -1.32
C MET A 729 -14.94 -10.65 -0.30
N ILE A 730 -13.68 -10.32 -0.01
CA ILE A 730 -12.90 -10.94 1.08
C ILE A 730 -13.62 -10.74 2.41
N GLU A 731 -14.10 -9.53 2.66
CA GLU A 731 -14.79 -9.20 3.90
C GLU A 731 -16.18 -9.86 4.00
N ILE A 732 -16.95 -9.88 2.91
CA ILE A 732 -18.21 -10.61 2.83
C ILE A 732 -17.98 -12.09 3.14
N MET A 733 -16.93 -12.69 2.56
CA MET A 733 -16.60 -14.10 2.77
C MET A 733 -16.10 -14.36 4.20
N ARG A 734 -15.42 -13.40 4.84
CA ARG A 734 -15.02 -13.47 6.26
C ARG A 734 -16.22 -13.58 7.18
N VAL A 735 -17.19 -12.67 7.03
CA VAL A 735 -18.41 -12.67 7.84
C VAL A 735 -19.26 -13.90 7.55
N TYR A 736 -19.41 -14.28 6.28
CA TYR A 736 -20.12 -15.50 5.89
C TYR A 736 -19.45 -16.75 6.47
N ASN A 737 -18.11 -16.85 6.43
CA ASN A 737 -17.36 -17.94 7.06
C ASN A 737 -17.64 -18.00 8.57
N ASN A 738 -17.57 -16.86 9.26
CA ASN A 738 -17.68 -16.81 10.71
C ASN A 738 -19.09 -17.13 11.22
N TYR A 739 -20.14 -16.65 10.55
CA TYR A 739 -21.50 -16.68 11.10
C TYR A 739 -22.49 -17.59 10.37
N VAL A 740 -22.22 -18.00 9.13
CA VAL A 740 -23.17 -18.78 8.31
C VAL A 740 -22.60 -20.14 7.92
N LEU A 741 -21.32 -20.21 7.52
CA LEU A 741 -20.70 -21.46 7.11
C LEU A 741 -20.54 -22.42 8.31
N THR A 742 -21.14 -23.61 8.22
CA THR A 742 -21.00 -24.66 9.22
C THR A 742 -19.96 -25.70 8.80
N ASP A 743 -19.50 -26.50 9.76
CA ASP A 743 -18.62 -27.65 9.56
C ASP A 743 -19.36 -28.93 9.11
N GLU A 744 -20.60 -28.82 8.65
CA GLU A 744 -21.45 -29.94 8.27
C GLU A 744 -20.76 -30.88 7.27
N LYS A 745 -20.08 -30.35 6.25
CA LYS A 745 -19.36 -31.15 5.26
C LYS A 745 -18.22 -31.98 5.89
N SER A 746 -17.53 -31.41 6.87
CA SER A 746 -16.44 -32.10 7.57
C SER A 746 -16.97 -33.19 8.51
N LEU A 747 -18.14 -32.97 9.11
CA LEU A 747 -18.82 -33.96 9.95
C LEU A 747 -19.35 -35.14 9.13
N ARG A 748 -19.97 -34.90 7.95
CA ARG A 748 -20.48 -35.96 7.07
C ARG A 748 -19.40 -36.94 6.60
N ASN A 749 -18.15 -36.49 6.46
CA ASN A 749 -17.03 -37.32 6.03
C ASN A 749 -16.46 -38.21 7.16
N LYS A 750 -16.73 -37.88 8.43
CA LYS A 750 -16.36 -38.72 9.57
C LYS A 750 -17.54 -39.65 9.87
N LYS A 751 -17.39 -40.95 9.61
CA LYS A 751 -18.44 -42.00 9.78
C LYS A 751 -19.01 -42.16 11.21
N SER A 752 -18.66 -41.27 12.14
CA SER A 752 -19.26 -41.17 13.47
C SER A 752 -19.41 -39.70 13.85
N CYS A 753 -20.63 -39.15 13.88
CA CYS A 753 -20.98 -38.14 14.89
C CYS A 753 -22.45 -37.75 14.87
N SER A 754 -23.08 -37.89 16.04
CA SER A 754 -24.33 -37.28 16.49
C SER A 754 -24.23 -35.75 16.73
N ASN A 755 -23.10 -35.13 16.37
CA ASN A 755 -22.83 -33.72 16.65
C ASN A 755 -23.54 -32.81 15.65
N LYS A 756 -24.28 -31.81 16.17
CA LYS A 756 -24.92 -30.77 15.37
C LYS A 756 -23.85 -29.88 14.71
N PRO A 757 -23.97 -29.55 13.41
CA PRO A 757 -23.06 -28.62 12.73
C PRO A 757 -23.00 -27.27 13.43
N LYS A 758 -21.80 -26.69 13.52
CA LYS A 758 -21.55 -25.39 14.17
C LYS A 758 -20.77 -24.45 13.26
N THR A 759 -21.06 -23.16 13.36
CA THR A 759 -20.27 -22.10 12.72
C THR A 759 -19.03 -21.76 13.55
N PRO A 760 -17.98 -21.14 12.97
CA PRO A 760 -16.83 -20.68 13.72
C PRO A 760 -17.18 -19.75 14.89
N ALA A 761 -18.14 -18.84 14.71
CA ALA A 761 -18.59 -17.94 15.78
C ALA A 761 -19.27 -18.70 16.95
N GLN A 762 -19.94 -19.82 16.66
CA GLN A 762 -20.45 -20.72 17.70
C GLN A 762 -19.35 -21.52 18.39
N LYS A 763 -18.34 -21.99 17.64
CA LYS A 763 -17.21 -22.77 18.18
C LYS A 763 -16.35 -21.94 19.13
N ILE A 764 -16.05 -20.69 18.78
CA ILE A 764 -15.32 -19.76 19.65
C ILE A 764 -16.21 -19.24 20.80
N GLY A 765 -17.53 -19.45 20.73
CA GLY A 765 -18.50 -19.13 21.78
C GLY A 765 -18.90 -17.65 21.86
N LEU A 766 -18.85 -16.93 20.73
CA LEU A 766 -19.39 -15.56 20.65
C LEU A 766 -20.92 -15.57 20.55
N VAL A 767 -21.47 -16.49 19.78
CA VAL A 767 -22.92 -16.60 19.50
C VAL A 767 -23.40 -18.03 19.70
N ASN A 768 -24.68 -18.19 20.04
CA ASN A 768 -25.33 -19.50 20.15
C ASN A 768 -26.22 -19.80 18.94
N ASN A 769 -26.73 -18.77 18.28
CA ASN A 769 -27.67 -18.88 17.18
C ASN A 769 -26.95 -19.31 15.90
N ILE A 770 -27.67 -20.04 15.04
CA ILE A 770 -27.29 -20.28 13.66
C ILE A 770 -27.91 -19.16 12.83
N PHE A 771 -27.11 -18.55 11.97
CA PHE A 771 -27.56 -17.50 11.06
C PHE A 771 -27.52 -17.99 9.62
N ASP A 772 -28.39 -17.40 8.80
CA ASP A 772 -28.40 -17.55 7.35
C ASP A 772 -28.14 -16.19 6.66
N ILE A 773 -27.99 -16.20 5.34
CA ILE A 773 -27.79 -15.01 4.51
C ILE A 773 -28.93 -14.00 4.73
N TYR A 774 -30.17 -14.44 4.96
CA TYR A 774 -31.28 -13.54 5.27
C TYR A 774 -31.05 -12.73 6.54
N ASP A 775 -30.47 -13.31 7.59
CA ASP A 775 -30.19 -12.59 8.84
C ASP A 775 -29.21 -11.45 8.62
N ILE A 776 -28.20 -11.66 7.77
CA ILE A 776 -27.23 -10.62 7.39
C ILE A 776 -27.93 -9.54 6.55
N LEU A 777 -28.65 -9.94 5.49
CA LEU A 777 -29.22 -8.99 4.54
C LEU A 777 -30.35 -8.14 5.13
N GLU A 778 -31.12 -8.70 6.07
CA GLU A 778 -32.21 -8.00 6.77
C GLU A 778 -31.74 -7.30 8.05
N PHE A 779 -30.47 -7.45 8.44
CA PHE A 779 -29.96 -6.90 9.68
C PHE A 779 -30.20 -5.39 9.78
N SER A 780 -30.82 -4.96 10.87
CA SER A 780 -30.96 -3.54 11.18
C SER A 780 -30.96 -3.33 12.68
N VAL A 781 -30.13 -2.39 13.12
CA VAL A 781 -30.12 -1.94 14.52
C VAL A 781 -31.48 -1.36 14.92
N ALA A 782 -32.18 -0.69 14.01
CA ALA A 782 -33.51 -0.16 14.30
C ALA A 782 -34.53 -1.28 14.54
N ARG A 783 -34.41 -2.42 13.85
CA ARG A 783 -35.26 -3.60 14.09
C ARG A 783 -34.99 -4.19 15.46
N VAL A 784 -33.71 -4.38 15.81
CA VAL A 784 -33.30 -4.85 17.14
C VAL A 784 -33.89 -3.99 18.26
N VAL A 785 -33.78 -2.66 18.13
CA VAL A 785 -34.31 -1.72 19.14
C VAL A 785 -35.84 -1.74 19.19
N THR A 786 -36.50 -1.80 18.03
CA THR A 786 -37.98 -1.83 17.98
C THR A 786 -38.52 -3.11 18.60
N ASP A 787 -37.93 -4.26 18.27
CA ASP A 787 -38.34 -5.56 18.83
C ASP A 787 -38.14 -5.60 20.36
N TYR A 788 -37.05 -5.01 20.86
CA TYR A 788 -36.81 -4.87 22.31
C TYR A 788 -37.88 -3.99 22.98
N LEU A 789 -38.16 -2.81 22.44
CA LEU A 789 -39.15 -1.89 23.01
C LEU A 789 -40.58 -2.44 22.93
N GLU A 790 -40.90 -3.23 21.92
CA GLU A 790 -42.21 -3.89 21.82
C GLU A 790 -42.36 -5.00 22.88
N GLN A 791 -41.32 -5.79 23.14
CA GLN A 791 -41.35 -6.83 24.18
C GLN A 791 -41.58 -6.25 25.58
N PHE A 792 -40.92 -5.13 25.91
CA PHE A 792 -41.10 -4.44 27.21
C PHE A 792 -42.52 -3.89 27.41
N ASN A 793 -43.17 -3.40 26.35
CA ASN A 793 -44.54 -2.89 26.43
C ASN A 793 -45.60 -4.01 26.51
N THR A 794 -45.23 -5.27 26.26
CA THR A 794 -46.12 -6.43 26.34
C THR A 794 -45.97 -7.26 27.62
N MET A 795 -45.01 -6.93 28.50
CA MET A 795 -45.01 -7.53 29.84
C MET A 795 -46.18 -6.93 30.63
N PRO A 796 -47.05 -7.75 31.27
CA PRO A 796 -48.04 -7.23 32.18
C PRO A 796 -47.30 -6.44 33.25
N LEU A 797 -47.76 -5.22 33.53
CA LEU A 797 -47.41 -4.53 34.77
C LEU A 797 -47.74 -5.52 35.89
N LEU A 798 -46.72 -6.16 36.46
CA LEU A 798 -46.85 -6.73 37.79
C LEU A 798 -47.16 -5.52 38.67
N ALA A 799 -48.45 -5.41 38.99
CA ALA A 799 -48.95 -4.41 39.90
C ALA A 799 -48.12 -4.51 41.19
N ASN A 800 -47.70 -3.34 41.66
CA ASN A 800 -47.23 -3.16 43.02
C ASN A 800 -48.19 -3.87 43.98
N GLU A 801 -47.70 -4.88 44.68
CA GLU A 801 -48.19 -5.21 46.01
C GLU A 801 -47.03 -4.95 46.98
N SER A 802 -47.19 -3.82 47.68
CA SER A 802 -46.58 -3.39 48.96
C SER A 802 -45.09 -3.62 49.20
#